data_AF-A0A8J2ATL5-F1
#
_entry.id   AF-A0A8J2ATL5-F1
#
_cell.length_a   1.000
_cell.length_b   1.000
_cell.length_c   1.000
_cell.angle_alpha   90.00
_cell.angle_beta   90.00
_cell.angle_gamma   90.00
#
_symmetry.space_group_name_H-M   'P 1'
#
loop_
_entity.id
_entity.type
_entity.pdbx_description
1 polymer ?
#
loop_
_entity_poly.entity_id
_entity_poly.type
_entity_poly.pdbx_seq_one_letter_code
_entity_poly.pdbx_strand_id
1 'polypeptide(L)'
;MEMHPGTDPPHRSGVEFYGGRAYGSSSSRSSPMGFDDEEDITRRRQQSGCLSHSYTGATTWKSRFSCRSWRNKGQEAVNVVTDRRHRLRTSAVPSRRRRRLDSLWCNAGAQPGFGVTMMAGGKMKLKFFIGIAFVLAILTTLTFLTSTLYSPSFLLPVVSAIPFIDGPHPLHCPEKFEELYEAVQMGANLYNQNEIRQAKQVLTTYIQKWANTDPLVGMECALGMASAYRTLTFSYCANPRTNNRRAYQIGLRILHQAMNWITHVFVKSQHDADMIDGSKWPITIQQINDELTIIQNVLKQDGIQNGHQIHPRFAPGLIPLSFQPKSDAGWVSAGSTPKHNIRIVSLCAYPDDHVLPRYATSNHQIYAKKHGYSYYVEKNRLDPNRPHAWGKIKLVEQQLLEPNGPEWVMWFDCDTYFMNMTVTIESVLYRYAGIPKDELNQVKSNQPRFETKAKIHNTNDIILDPSVHMIIAEDNAMLNSGTFFIRKSEWSINLMRTVWGDAKTSPWVDHPWWENAALTWNFLKDVPVTFVEDESLETWPTLSSGGAAGIQLGGAMNNAPQQRSFSSLPEEERNYWISKEMENIYTPEVRIAPQHIFNSYHPVTSRFQHDTWEAGKYVLAFNGVLSSTSPTVIRILYGNYYREACKLNNVESECIPVVETLPWLQSHESLKKELFKDEDLKKAEL
;
A
#
# COMPACT_ATOMS: atom_id res chain seq x y z
N MET A 1 -50.10 -46.67 0.74
CA MET A 1 -49.28 -47.75 1.29
C MET A 1 -48.43 -47.14 2.39
N GLU A 2 -48.82 -47.47 3.62
CA GLU A 2 -48.04 -47.56 4.87
C GLU A 2 -47.25 -46.38 5.48
N MET A 3 -47.77 -46.00 6.66
CA MET A 3 -47.13 -45.82 7.98
C MET A 3 -46.64 -44.42 8.45
N HIS A 4 -47.38 -43.95 9.47
CA HIS A 4 -47.18 -42.90 10.49
C HIS A 4 -45.95 -43.15 11.43
N PRO A 5 -45.76 -42.41 12.56
CA PRO A 5 -45.37 -40.99 12.69
C PRO A 5 -44.28 -40.79 13.80
N GLY A 6 -43.92 -39.53 14.08
CA GLY A 6 -43.65 -39.08 15.45
C GLY A 6 -42.20 -38.74 15.81
N THR A 7 -42.00 -37.51 16.28
CA THR A 7 -41.02 -37.18 17.33
C THR A 7 -41.40 -35.86 18.01
N ASP A 8 -41.35 -35.89 19.34
CA ASP A 8 -41.30 -34.79 20.31
C ASP A 8 -40.66 -35.40 21.59
N PRO A 9 -40.15 -34.64 22.58
CA PRO A 9 -38.95 -33.79 22.64
C PRO A 9 -37.97 -34.30 23.77
N PRO A 10 -37.00 -33.55 24.39
CA PRO A 10 -37.28 -32.43 25.32
C PRO A 10 -36.23 -31.28 25.48
N HIS A 11 -36.74 -30.12 25.90
CA HIS A 11 -36.23 -29.05 26.81
C HIS A 11 -34.74 -28.88 27.17
N ARG A 12 -34.22 -27.63 27.12
CA ARG A 12 -34.15 -26.68 28.29
C ARG A 12 -33.65 -25.26 27.94
N SER A 13 -34.41 -24.26 28.44
CA SER A 13 -34.10 -22.90 28.97
C SER A 13 -32.86 -22.10 28.48
N GLY A 14 -32.91 -20.80 28.24
CA GLY A 14 -33.94 -19.77 28.42
C GLY A 14 -33.31 -18.36 28.30
N VAL A 15 -34.03 -17.40 27.72
CA VAL A 15 -33.74 -15.96 27.79
C VAL A 15 -35.09 -15.24 27.92
N GLU A 16 -35.22 -14.43 28.98
CA GLU A 16 -36.40 -13.63 29.29
C GLU A 16 -36.51 -12.38 28.40
N PHE A 17 -37.72 -12.12 27.92
CA PHE A 17 -38.19 -10.85 27.37
C PHE A 17 -39.10 -10.17 28.40
N TYR A 18 -38.95 -8.86 28.60
CA TYR A 18 -40.00 -8.02 29.17
C TYR A 18 -40.76 -7.31 28.03
N GLY A 19 -42.07 -7.57 27.94
CA GLY A 19 -43.05 -6.81 27.14
C GLY A 19 -43.19 -5.37 27.66
N GLY A 20 -43.73 -4.41 26.91
CA GLY A 20 -44.83 -4.48 25.96
C GLY A 20 -46.03 -3.74 26.56
N ARG A 21 -46.52 -2.69 25.88
CA ARG A 21 -47.93 -2.26 25.96
C ARG A 21 -48.27 -1.34 24.79
N ALA A 22 -49.23 -1.79 24.01
CA ALA A 22 -49.96 -1.07 22.98
C ALA A 22 -51.26 -0.49 23.54
N TYR A 23 -51.81 0.52 22.84
CA TYR A 23 -53.21 0.94 22.65
C TYR A 23 -53.12 2.40 22.14
N GLY A 24 -53.85 2.93 21.17
CA GLY A 24 -55.00 2.51 20.38
C GLY A 24 -55.40 3.72 19.52
N SER A 25 -56.06 3.46 18.39
CA SER A 25 -56.54 4.41 17.39
C SER A 25 -57.50 5.49 17.89
N SER A 26 -57.51 6.69 17.28
CA SER A 26 -58.73 7.31 16.71
C SER A 26 -58.45 8.64 15.99
N SER A 27 -59.27 8.87 14.97
CA SER A 27 -59.38 10.04 14.08
C SER A 27 -60.12 11.23 14.70
N SER A 28 -59.84 12.47 14.25
CA SER A 28 -60.88 13.46 13.89
C SER A 28 -60.29 14.78 13.33
N ARG A 29 -61.15 15.48 12.57
CA ARG A 29 -60.94 16.68 11.75
C ARG A 29 -61.06 18.00 12.55
N SER A 30 -60.72 19.09 11.83
CA SER A 30 -61.25 20.48 11.85
C SER A 30 -60.73 21.53 12.85
N SER A 31 -59.90 22.46 12.31
CA SER A 31 -59.91 23.95 12.30
C SER A 31 -60.75 24.78 13.30
N PRO A 32 -60.66 26.14 13.31
CA PRO A 32 -59.53 27.09 13.44
C PRO A 32 -59.82 28.20 14.51
N MET A 33 -58.99 29.26 14.59
CA MET A 33 -59.08 30.57 15.31
C MET A 33 -57.86 30.77 16.23
N GLY A 34 -57.15 31.91 16.30
CA GLY A 34 -57.42 33.29 15.89
C GLY A 34 -57.19 34.24 17.09
N PHE A 35 -56.59 35.41 16.83
CA PHE A 35 -56.29 36.56 17.74
C PHE A 35 -54.95 36.47 18.50
N ASP A 36 -53.94 37.26 18.11
CA ASP A 36 -53.69 38.71 18.39
C ASP A 36 -53.15 38.86 19.83
N ASP A 37 -51.95 39.39 20.06
CA ASP A 37 -51.65 40.82 19.97
C ASP A 37 -50.23 41.18 19.51
N GLU A 38 -50.19 42.34 18.84
CA GLU A 38 -49.07 43.18 18.43
C GLU A 38 -48.43 43.96 19.59
N GLU A 39 -47.12 44.23 19.47
CA GLU A 39 -46.43 45.51 19.77
C GLU A 39 -44.95 45.29 19.37
N ASP A 40 -44.50 45.59 18.15
CA ASP A 40 -44.25 46.86 17.45
C ASP A 40 -43.01 47.66 17.92
N ILE A 41 -42.37 48.27 16.91
CA ILE A 41 -41.40 49.39 16.94
C ILE A 41 -39.92 49.05 16.63
N THR A 42 -39.74 48.74 15.33
CA THR A 42 -38.94 49.50 14.32
C THR A 42 -37.40 49.50 14.22
N ARG A 43 -37.01 49.09 13.00
CA ARG A 43 -36.13 49.74 11.99
C ARG A 43 -34.61 49.80 12.23
N ARG A 44 -33.87 49.14 11.33
CA ARG A 44 -33.32 49.77 10.10
C ARG A 44 -32.92 48.71 9.05
N ARG A 45 -33.51 48.82 7.86
CA ARG A 45 -32.96 48.29 6.61
C ARG A 45 -31.83 49.21 6.13
N GLN A 46 -30.73 48.65 5.65
CA GLN A 46 -30.02 49.21 4.50
C GLN A 46 -29.39 48.11 3.66
N GLN A 47 -29.63 48.24 2.36
CA GLN A 47 -29.12 47.42 1.26
C GLN A 47 -27.61 47.62 1.07
N SER A 48 -27.01 46.62 0.40
CA SER A 48 -25.75 46.60 -0.38
C SER A 48 -24.76 45.61 0.21
N GLY A 49 -24.14 44.69 -0.50
CA GLY A 49 -23.99 44.50 -1.93
C GLY A 49 -23.03 43.31 -2.11
N CYS A 50 -23.20 42.57 -3.21
CA CYS A 50 -22.28 41.51 -3.58
C CYS A 50 -20.86 42.07 -3.74
N LEU A 51 -19.89 41.50 -3.04
CA LEU A 51 -18.47 41.66 -3.32
C LEU A 51 -17.83 40.28 -3.45
N SER A 52 -17.69 39.87 -4.70
CA SER A 52 -16.69 38.92 -5.16
C SER A 52 -15.31 39.31 -4.62
N HIS A 53 -14.73 38.48 -3.76
CA HIS A 53 -13.30 38.56 -3.45
C HIS A 53 -12.55 37.59 -4.35
N SER A 54 -11.93 38.18 -5.38
CA SER A 54 -10.87 37.59 -6.18
C SER A 54 -9.65 37.33 -5.30
N TYR A 55 -9.25 36.07 -5.15
CA TYR A 55 -7.93 35.70 -4.62
C TYR A 55 -6.87 36.02 -5.67
N THR A 56 -6.31 37.21 -5.61
CA THR A 56 -4.99 37.55 -6.18
C THR A 56 -4.09 37.94 -5.02
N GLY A 57 -3.33 36.98 -4.51
CA GLY A 57 -2.32 37.15 -3.48
C GLY A 57 -1.07 36.35 -3.83
N ALA A 58 -0.36 36.78 -4.87
CA ALA A 58 0.99 36.30 -5.14
C ALA A 58 1.96 37.00 -4.19
N THR A 59 2.23 36.40 -3.03
CA THR A 59 3.38 36.74 -2.20
C THR A 59 4.55 35.83 -2.57
N THR A 60 5.46 36.37 -3.37
CA THR A 60 6.80 35.83 -3.57
C THR A 60 7.56 35.86 -2.24
N TRP A 61 7.81 34.70 -1.66
CA TRP A 61 8.85 34.53 -0.64
C TRP A 61 9.98 33.68 -1.21
N LYS A 62 11.15 34.30 -1.36
CA LYS A 62 12.42 33.65 -1.67
C LYS A 62 12.88 32.89 -0.44
N SER A 63 12.75 31.57 -0.43
CA SER A 63 13.55 30.73 0.45
C SER A 63 14.99 30.70 -0.10
N ARG A 64 15.92 31.26 0.68
CA ARG A 64 17.36 31.13 0.44
C ARG A 64 17.77 29.70 0.81
N PHE A 65 17.75 28.79 -0.16
CA PHE A 65 18.58 27.58 -0.07
C PHE A 65 20.00 27.93 -0.54
N SER A 66 20.94 27.91 0.39
CA SER A 66 22.37 28.01 0.12
C SER A 66 22.84 26.73 -0.58
N CYS A 67 22.82 26.70 -1.91
CA CYS A 67 23.60 25.75 -2.69
C CYS A 67 25.09 26.09 -2.56
N ARG A 68 25.84 25.33 -1.76
CA ARG A 68 27.31 25.29 -1.89
C ARG A 68 27.65 24.55 -3.19
N SER A 69 28.36 25.26 -4.07
CA SER A 69 28.88 24.75 -5.33
C SER A 69 29.89 23.63 -5.12
N TRP A 70 29.72 22.50 -5.79
CA TRP A 70 30.82 21.64 -6.20
C TRP A 70 30.91 21.70 -7.73
N ARG A 71 32.01 22.29 -8.22
CA ARG A 71 32.33 22.39 -9.65
C ARG A 71 33.45 21.40 -9.98
N ASN A 72 33.18 20.61 -11.03
CA ASN A 72 34.09 19.97 -11.99
C ASN A 72 34.98 18.79 -11.56
N LYS A 73 34.69 17.61 -12.16
CA LYS A 73 35.51 16.83 -13.13
C LYS A 73 34.79 15.50 -13.40
N GLY A 74 34.64 14.95 -14.60
CA GLY A 74 34.95 15.38 -15.95
C GLY A 74 34.05 14.65 -16.95
N GLN A 75 34.10 15.12 -18.20
CA GLN A 75 33.47 14.51 -19.37
C GLN A 75 34.19 13.21 -19.73
N GLU A 76 33.44 12.19 -20.13
CA GLU A 76 33.86 11.29 -21.20
C GLU A 76 32.62 10.72 -21.91
N ALA A 77 32.64 10.83 -23.23
CA ALA A 77 31.62 10.42 -24.16
C ALA A 77 31.82 8.96 -24.56
N VAL A 78 30.74 8.20 -24.76
CA VAL A 78 30.77 7.01 -25.62
C VAL A 78 29.55 7.02 -26.55
N ASN A 79 29.87 7.03 -27.84
CA ASN A 79 28.98 7.03 -28.99
C ASN A 79 28.17 5.73 -29.09
N VAL A 80 26.88 5.87 -29.45
CA VAL A 80 26.04 4.78 -29.94
C VAL A 80 26.33 4.60 -31.44
N VAL A 81 26.74 3.38 -31.80
CA VAL A 81 26.96 2.96 -33.19
C VAL A 81 25.61 2.66 -33.84
N THR A 82 25.31 3.39 -34.92
CA THR A 82 24.25 3.11 -35.90
C THR A 82 24.86 2.50 -37.16
N ASP A 83 24.36 1.34 -37.61
CA ASP A 83 24.16 0.86 -39.01
C ASP A 83 23.99 -0.68 -38.98
N ARG A 84 23.26 -1.42 -39.83
CA ARG A 84 22.55 -1.16 -41.09
C ARG A 84 21.67 -2.38 -41.47
N ARG A 85 20.44 -2.11 -41.95
CA ARG A 85 19.63 -2.74 -43.04
C ARG A 85 19.37 -4.26 -43.16
N HIS A 86 18.06 -4.56 -43.19
CA HIS A 86 17.25 -5.34 -44.16
C HIS A 86 17.79 -6.61 -44.86
N ARG A 87 17.00 -7.69 -44.75
CA ARG A 87 16.36 -8.37 -45.90
C ARG A 87 15.15 -9.22 -45.50
N LEU A 88 14.05 -9.00 -46.22
CA LEU A 88 12.87 -9.87 -46.29
C LEU A 88 13.21 -11.20 -46.97
N ARG A 89 12.65 -12.32 -46.49
CA ARG A 89 12.12 -13.39 -47.34
C ARG A 89 11.17 -14.32 -46.58
N THR A 90 10.15 -14.71 -47.31
CA THR A 90 8.96 -15.48 -46.99
C THR A 90 9.20 -17.00 -46.94
N SER A 91 8.21 -17.68 -46.34
CA SER A 91 7.66 -19.01 -46.68
C SER A 91 8.20 -20.30 -46.01
N ALA A 92 7.22 -21.00 -45.42
CA ALA A 92 6.92 -22.43 -45.51
C ALA A 92 7.67 -23.46 -44.63
N VAL A 93 6.91 -23.97 -43.64
CA VAL A 93 6.86 -25.33 -43.07
C VAL A 93 6.50 -26.31 -44.22
N PRO A 94 6.95 -27.60 -44.31
CA PRO A 94 6.74 -28.59 -43.24
C PRO A 94 7.70 -29.81 -43.11
N SER A 95 7.50 -30.50 -41.97
CA SER A 95 7.41 -31.97 -41.81
C SER A 95 8.55 -32.75 -41.13
N ARG A 96 8.21 -33.26 -39.93
CA ARG A 96 8.32 -34.64 -39.41
C ARG A 96 9.48 -35.53 -39.91
N ARG A 97 10.29 -36.02 -38.96
CA ARG A 97 10.33 -37.47 -38.59
C ARG A 97 11.06 -37.75 -37.26
N ARG A 98 10.45 -38.69 -36.53
CA ARG A 98 10.88 -39.35 -35.27
C ARG A 98 12.09 -40.28 -35.48
N ARG A 99 12.95 -40.47 -34.46
CA ARG A 99 13.00 -41.66 -33.56
C ARG A 99 14.32 -41.75 -32.75
N ARG A 100 14.13 -42.09 -31.46
CA ARG A 100 14.89 -42.97 -30.53
C ARG A 100 16.39 -42.70 -30.32
N LEU A 101 16.84 -42.36 -29.09
CA LEU A 101 17.10 -43.24 -27.93
C LEU A 101 18.03 -44.41 -28.27
N ASP A 102 19.29 -44.35 -27.82
CA ASP A 102 19.77 -45.17 -26.69
C ASP A 102 21.13 -44.68 -26.14
N SER A 103 21.30 -45.01 -24.87
CA SER A 103 22.37 -44.76 -23.89
C SER A 103 23.76 -45.28 -24.25
N LEU A 104 24.81 -44.68 -23.66
CA LEU A 104 25.80 -45.39 -22.81
C LEU A 104 26.84 -44.44 -22.19
N TRP A 105 27.09 -44.67 -20.90
CA TRP A 105 28.19 -44.12 -20.09
C TRP A 105 29.57 -44.61 -20.58
N CYS A 106 30.60 -43.75 -20.48
CA CYS A 106 31.84 -44.06 -19.74
C CYS A 106 32.80 -42.87 -19.67
N ASN A 107 33.43 -42.75 -18.50
CA ASN A 107 34.53 -41.86 -18.13
C ASN A 107 35.72 -41.93 -19.09
N ALA A 108 36.32 -40.77 -19.37
CA ALA A 108 37.78 -40.62 -19.48
C ALA A 108 38.14 -39.13 -19.40
N GLY A 109 38.97 -38.78 -18.43
CA GLY A 109 39.55 -37.45 -18.32
C GLY A 109 40.55 -37.17 -19.45
N ALA A 110 40.56 -35.93 -19.92
CA ALA A 110 41.68 -35.36 -20.64
C ALA A 110 41.57 -33.83 -20.56
N GLN A 111 42.54 -33.21 -19.88
CA GLN A 111 42.79 -31.79 -20.00
C GLN A 111 43.27 -31.46 -21.43
N PRO A 112 42.91 -30.31 -22.01
CA PRO A 112 43.73 -29.67 -23.01
C PRO A 112 44.55 -28.56 -22.35
N GLY A 113 45.85 -28.78 -22.27
CA GLY A 113 46.82 -27.75 -21.95
C GLY A 113 46.82 -26.67 -23.04
N PHE A 114 46.55 -25.43 -22.66
CA PHE A 114 46.83 -24.27 -23.49
C PHE A 114 48.33 -23.98 -23.42
N GLY A 115 49.05 -24.36 -24.47
CA GLY A 115 50.40 -23.88 -24.73
C GLY A 115 50.35 -22.43 -25.21
N VAL A 116 50.79 -21.49 -24.37
CA VAL A 116 51.07 -20.11 -24.77
C VAL A 116 52.58 -19.97 -24.95
N THR A 117 53.00 -19.80 -26.20
CA THR A 117 54.36 -19.43 -26.59
C THR A 117 54.66 -18.02 -26.06
N MET A 118 55.55 -17.91 -25.07
CA MET A 118 56.07 -16.62 -24.62
C MET A 118 57.14 -16.12 -25.59
N MET A 119 56.85 -15.02 -26.30
CA MET A 119 57.89 -14.14 -26.81
C MET A 119 58.29 -13.14 -25.72
N ALA A 120 59.61 -13.03 -25.52
CA ALA A 120 60.25 -12.07 -24.65
C ALA A 120 60.10 -10.64 -25.19
N GLY A 121 59.66 -9.71 -24.34
CA GLY A 121 59.59 -8.28 -24.63
C GLY A 121 59.37 -7.50 -23.34
N GLY A 122 60.38 -6.74 -22.94
CA GLY A 122 60.55 -6.21 -21.59
C GLY A 122 59.70 -5.00 -21.19
N LYS A 123 59.71 -4.76 -19.87
CA LYS A 123 59.45 -3.49 -19.17
C LYS A 123 58.04 -2.89 -19.15
N MET A 124 56.99 -3.60 -19.56
CA MET A 124 55.59 -3.13 -19.40
C MET A 124 54.74 -3.91 -18.37
N LYS A 125 55.34 -4.85 -17.61
CA LYS A 125 54.57 -5.72 -16.70
C LYS A 125 54.36 -5.15 -15.30
N LEU A 126 55.31 -4.42 -14.72
CA LEU A 126 55.21 -4.00 -13.32
C LEU A 126 54.11 -2.95 -13.07
N LYS A 127 53.92 -1.98 -13.97
CA LYS A 127 52.84 -0.98 -13.85
C LYS A 127 51.45 -1.58 -14.05
N PHE A 128 51.32 -2.59 -14.91
CA PHE A 128 50.05 -3.28 -15.16
C PHE A 128 49.64 -4.15 -13.94
N PHE A 129 50.58 -4.86 -13.33
CA PHE A 129 50.32 -5.65 -12.11
C PHE A 129 50.04 -4.77 -10.88
N ILE A 130 50.72 -3.62 -10.74
CA ILE A 130 50.40 -2.65 -9.67
C ILE A 130 48.99 -2.06 -9.88
N GLY A 131 48.61 -1.75 -11.12
CA GLY A 131 47.25 -1.29 -11.44
C GLY A 131 46.17 -2.30 -11.08
N ILE A 132 46.36 -3.58 -11.43
CA ILE A 132 45.40 -4.65 -11.10
C ILE A 132 45.33 -4.88 -9.59
N ALA A 133 46.48 -4.90 -8.89
CA ALA A 133 46.50 -5.05 -7.44
C ALA A 133 45.81 -3.88 -6.73
N PHE A 134 45.97 -2.65 -7.23
CA PHE A 134 45.31 -1.46 -6.69
C PHE A 134 43.79 -1.48 -6.92
N VAL A 135 43.33 -1.90 -8.10
CA VAL A 135 41.90 -2.07 -8.39
C VAL A 135 41.28 -3.19 -7.54
N LEU A 136 41.99 -4.32 -7.39
CA LEU A 136 41.52 -5.41 -6.53
C LEU A 136 41.50 -5.00 -5.05
N ALA A 137 42.47 -4.21 -4.58
CA ALA A 137 42.49 -3.66 -3.23
C ALA A 137 41.34 -2.66 -3.01
N ILE A 138 41.04 -1.79 -3.97
CA ILE A 138 39.89 -0.88 -3.92
C ILE A 138 38.58 -1.68 -3.89
N LEU A 139 38.44 -2.68 -4.76
CA LEU A 139 37.24 -3.53 -4.80
C LEU A 139 37.08 -4.33 -3.51
N THR A 140 38.15 -4.91 -2.95
CA THR A 140 38.06 -5.61 -1.65
C THR A 140 37.76 -4.64 -0.51
N THR A 141 38.31 -3.43 -0.52
CA THR A 141 38.02 -2.41 0.52
C THR A 141 36.58 -1.90 0.41
N LEU A 142 36.07 -1.67 -0.80
CA LEU A 142 34.66 -1.33 -1.05
C LEU A 142 33.73 -2.47 -0.67
N THR A 143 34.07 -3.71 -1.03
CA THR A 143 33.28 -4.89 -0.66
C THR A 143 33.27 -5.07 0.86
N PHE A 144 34.42 -4.87 1.52
CA PHE A 144 34.55 -4.95 2.98
C PHE A 144 33.78 -3.82 3.68
N LEU A 145 33.85 -2.58 3.18
CA LEU A 145 33.06 -1.43 3.66
C LEU A 145 31.56 -1.65 3.45
N THR A 146 31.13 -2.18 2.31
CA THR A 146 29.72 -2.54 2.11
C THR A 146 29.32 -3.70 3.03
N SER A 147 30.15 -4.74 3.21
CA SER A 147 29.80 -5.84 4.10
C SER A 147 29.82 -5.48 5.58
N THR A 148 30.64 -4.49 5.99
CA THR A 148 30.64 -3.99 7.38
C THR A 148 29.52 -2.99 7.64
N LEU A 149 29.14 -2.16 6.67
CA LEU A 149 27.98 -1.27 6.78
C LEU A 149 26.64 -2.02 6.69
N TYR A 150 26.59 -3.19 6.05
CA TYR A 150 25.39 -4.04 5.94
C TYR A 150 25.42 -5.27 6.86
N SER A 151 26.34 -5.33 7.84
CA SER A 151 26.28 -6.39 8.85
C SER A 151 25.04 -6.18 9.73
N PRO A 152 24.17 -7.20 9.94
CA PRO A 152 22.99 -7.09 10.82
C PRO A 152 23.34 -6.62 12.24
N SER A 153 24.57 -6.87 12.68
CA SER A 153 25.11 -6.44 13.97
C SER A 153 25.28 -4.91 14.10
N PHE A 154 25.31 -4.16 12.98
CA PHE A 154 25.42 -2.69 12.96
C PHE A 154 24.07 -1.96 12.90
N LEU A 155 22.96 -2.68 12.68
CA LEU A 155 21.60 -2.12 12.84
C LEU A 155 21.10 -2.25 14.28
N LEU A 156 21.65 -3.18 15.05
CA LEU A 156 21.33 -3.41 16.47
C LEU A 156 21.71 -2.27 17.46
N PRO A 157 22.65 -1.33 17.20
CA PRO A 157 22.89 -0.19 18.10
C PRO A 157 22.03 1.05 17.78
N VAL A 158 21.16 1.03 16.76
CA VAL A 158 20.39 2.25 16.39
C VAL A 158 19.25 2.55 17.36
N VAL A 159 18.80 1.56 18.14
CA VAL A 159 17.90 1.83 19.28
C VAL A 159 18.74 2.06 20.53
N SER A 160 19.62 3.07 20.48
CA SER A 160 20.05 3.76 21.69
C SER A 160 18.79 4.18 22.46
N ALA A 161 18.83 4.12 23.80
CA ALA A 161 17.73 4.45 24.71
C ALA A 161 16.78 5.52 24.15
N ILE A 162 15.47 5.30 24.28
CA ILE A 162 14.45 6.26 23.80
C ILE A 162 14.80 7.64 24.38
N PRO A 163 15.23 8.61 23.55
CA PRO A 163 15.81 9.83 24.06
C PRO A 163 14.71 10.70 24.67
N PHE A 164 14.93 11.13 25.91
CA PHE A 164 14.12 12.15 26.57
C PHE A 164 14.87 13.46 26.58
N ILE A 165 14.13 14.54 26.36
CA ILE A 165 14.66 15.89 26.48
C ILE A 165 14.32 16.39 27.89
N ASP A 166 15.32 16.38 28.78
CA ASP A 166 15.23 17.03 30.09
C ASP A 166 15.35 18.56 29.90
N GLY A 167 14.30 19.32 30.25
CA GLY A 167 14.32 20.77 30.13
C GLY A 167 12.95 21.46 30.17
N PRO A 168 12.90 22.80 30.06
CA PRO A 168 11.69 23.61 30.10
C PRO A 168 10.88 23.54 28.79
N HIS A 169 10.78 22.36 28.18
CA HIS A 169 10.03 22.17 26.95
C HIS A 169 8.52 22.12 27.25
N PRO A 170 7.68 22.65 26.36
CA PRO A 170 6.23 22.53 26.49
C PRO A 170 5.75 21.10 26.21
N LEU A 171 4.68 20.69 26.91
CA LEU A 171 3.95 19.46 26.59
C LEU A 171 3.14 19.59 25.29
N HIS A 172 2.76 20.81 24.89
CA HIS A 172 1.87 21.07 23.74
C HIS A 172 0.54 20.28 23.76
N CYS A 173 0.14 19.77 24.92
CA CYS A 173 -1.11 19.07 25.18
C CYS A 173 -1.80 19.63 26.42
N PRO A 174 -3.14 19.50 26.55
CA PRO A 174 -3.86 19.86 27.77
C PRO A 174 -3.38 19.08 29.00
N GLU A 175 -3.50 19.68 30.19
CA GLU A 175 -3.05 19.11 31.49
C GLU A 175 -3.64 17.72 31.79
N LYS A 176 -4.86 17.43 31.32
CA LYS A 176 -5.48 16.10 31.46
C LYS A 176 -4.69 14.94 30.80
N PHE A 177 -3.68 15.26 29.98
CA PHE A 177 -2.78 14.29 29.34
C PHE A 177 -1.44 14.10 30.08
N GLU A 178 -1.24 14.70 31.26
CA GLU A 178 -0.05 14.41 32.09
C GLU A 178 0.07 12.91 32.41
N GLU A 179 -1.05 12.24 32.70
CA GLU A 179 -1.09 10.79 32.92
C GLU A 179 -0.59 10.00 31.68
N LEU A 180 -0.90 10.48 30.47
CA LEU A 180 -0.39 9.88 29.23
C LEU A 180 1.11 10.12 29.08
N TYR A 181 1.60 11.31 29.42
CA TYR A 181 3.02 11.64 29.40
C TYR A 181 3.83 10.75 30.35
N GLU A 182 3.36 10.61 31.59
CA GLU A 182 3.95 9.72 32.59
C GLU A 182 3.95 8.26 32.11
N ALA A 183 2.87 7.80 31.48
CA ALA A 183 2.79 6.47 30.90
C ALA A 183 3.81 6.24 29.76
N VAL A 184 4.04 7.25 28.91
CA VAL A 184 5.05 7.19 27.85
C VAL A 184 6.46 7.12 28.45
N GLN A 185 6.74 7.93 29.48
CA GLN A 185 8.02 7.88 30.21
C GLN A 185 8.23 6.54 30.89
N MET A 186 7.22 6.03 31.60
CA MET A 186 7.24 4.73 32.26
C MET A 186 7.48 3.61 31.25
N GLY A 187 6.73 3.59 30.14
CA GLY A 187 6.89 2.59 29.08
C GLY A 187 8.29 2.60 28.47
N ALA A 188 8.87 3.77 28.25
CA ALA A 188 10.24 3.89 27.75
C ALA A 188 11.30 3.48 28.79
N ASN A 189 11.09 3.78 30.07
CA ASN A 189 11.98 3.36 31.14
C ASN A 189 11.97 1.83 31.30
N LEU A 190 10.78 1.22 31.32
CA LEU A 190 10.61 -0.24 31.31
C LEU A 190 11.28 -0.87 30.09
N TYR A 191 11.12 -0.26 28.92
CA TYR A 191 11.81 -0.68 27.71
C TYR A 191 13.34 -0.67 27.88
N ASN A 192 13.91 0.42 28.38
CA ASN A 192 15.35 0.56 28.62
C ASN A 192 15.87 -0.41 29.70
N GLN A 193 15.00 -0.84 30.63
CA GLN A 193 15.27 -1.86 31.65
C GLN A 193 15.08 -3.30 31.14
N ASN A 194 14.73 -3.48 29.86
CA ASN A 194 14.41 -4.76 29.23
C ASN A 194 13.16 -5.45 29.82
N GLU A 195 12.24 -4.68 30.40
CA GLU A 195 10.92 -5.12 30.90
C GLU A 195 9.83 -4.99 29.82
N ILE A 196 10.07 -5.63 28.67
CA ILE A 196 9.31 -5.43 27.42
C ILE A 196 7.80 -5.68 27.57
N ARG A 197 7.40 -6.74 28.28
CA ARG A 197 5.98 -7.09 28.49
C ARG A 197 5.24 -5.98 29.24
N GLN A 198 5.84 -5.48 30.32
CA GLN A 198 5.24 -4.41 31.11
C GLN A 198 5.19 -3.10 30.32
N ALA A 199 6.22 -2.78 29.54
CA ALA A 199 6.22 -1.62 28.65
C ALA A 199 5.03 -1.66 27.68
N LYS A 200 4.79 -2.82 27.03
CA LYS A 200 3.63 -3.02 26.14
C LYS A 200 2.30 -2.84 26.86
N GLN A 201 2.14 -3.43 28.05
CA GLN A 201 0.92 -3.37 28.84
C GLN A 201 0.57 -1.94 29.25
N VAL A 202 1.54 -1.19 29.78
CA VAL A 202 1.36 0.22 30.16
C VAL A 202 0.93 1.03 28.94
N LEU A 203 1.70 1.01 27.86
CA LEU A 203 1.43 1.84 26.67
C LEU A 203 0.09 1.47 26.01
N THR A 204 -0.23 0.18 25.90
CA THR A 204 -1.48 -0.32 25.31
C THR A 204 -2.69 0.15 26.11
N THR A 205 -2.62 0.11 27.44
CA THR A 205 -3.71 0.55 28.33
C THR A 205 -4.07 2.01 28.07
N TYR A 206 -3.06 2.88 27.97
CA TYR A 206 -3.27 4.31 27.74
C TYR A 206 -3.69 4.64 26.31
N ILE A 207 -3.14 3.93 25.33
CA ILE A 207 -3.61 4.04 23.93
C ILE A 207 -5.09 3.67 23.84
N GLN A 208 -5.50 2.58 24.49
CA GLN A 208 -6.90 2.16 24.48
C GLN A 208 -7.81 3.21 25.12
N LYS A 209 -7.42 3.72 26.28
CA LYS A 209 -8.15 4.77 27.03
C LYS A 209 -8.36 6.04 26.20
N TRP A 210 -7.32 6.54 25.52
CA TRP A 210 -7.34 7.87 24.91
C TRP A 210 -7.59 7.88 23.40
N ALA A 211 -7.24 6.83 22.66
CA ALA A 211 -7.39 6.79 21.20
C ALA A 211 -8.44 5.78 20.70
N ASN A 212 -8.65 4.66 21.38
CA ASN A 212 -9.58 3.63 20.88
C ASN A 212 -11.01 3.85 21.34
N THR A 213 -11.22 4.33 22.58
CA THR A 213 -12.56 4.59 23.12
C THR A 213 -13.20 5.82 22.48
N ASP A 214 -12.47 6.94 22.41
CA ASP A 214 -12.92 8.16 21.74
C ASP A 214 -11.75 8.84 21.04
N PRO A 215 -11.55 8.62 19.73
CA PRO A 215 -10.43 9.21 19.01
C PRO A 215 -10.51 10.74 18.94
N LEU A 216 -11.68 11.37 19.17
CA LEU A 216 -11.79 12.83 19.22
C LEU A 216 -11.07 13.40 20.44
N VAL A 217 -11.16 12.72 21.59
CA VAL A 217 -10.39 13.08 22.78
C VAL A 217 -8.90 12.91 22.51
N GLY A 218 -8.49 11.80 21.89
CA GLY A 218 -7.09 11.57 21.50
C GLY A 218 -6.52 12.69 20.61
N MET A 219 -7.33 13.28 19.73
CA MET A 219 -6.89 14.37 18.84
C MET A 219 -6.52 15.65 19.60
N GLU A 220 -7.05 15.87 20.80
CA GLU A 220 -6.66 17.00 21.64
C GLU A 220 -5.19 16.93 22.08
N CYS A 221 -4.58 15.73 22.05
CA CYS A 221 -3.16 15.50 22.28
C CYS A 221 -2.59 14.52 21.23
N ALA A 222 -2.82 14.81 19.95
CA ALA A 222 -2.33 13.96 18.86
C ALA A 222 -0.80 13.74 18.91
N LEU A 223 -0.03 14.72 19.40
CA LEU A 223 1.43 14.57 19.59
C LEU A 223 1.78 13.53 20.66
N GLY A 224 1.08 13.54 21.81
CA GLY A 224 1.26 12.54 22.85
C GLY A 224 0.81 11.16 22.42
N MET A 225 -0.29 11.06 21.68
CA MET A 225 -0.72 9.80 21.07
C MET A 225 0.31 9.25 20.10
N ALA A 226 0.85 10.09 19.20
CA ALA A 226 1.91 9.69 18.28
C ALA A 226 3.14 9.16 19.02
N SER A 227 3.53 9.84 20.10
CA SER A 227 4.63 9.41 20.96
C SER A 227 4.35 8.07 21.65
N ALA A 228 3.13 7.83 22.13
CA ALA A 228 2.76 6.57 22.76
C ALA A 228 2.81 5.39 21.77
N TYR A 229 2.27 5.57 20.56
CA TYR A 229 2.37 4.56 19.51
C TYR A 229 3.83 4.31 19.09
N ARG A 230 4.65 5.37 18.93
CA ARG A 230 6.08 5.23 18.62
C ARG A 230 6.83 4.44 19.70
N THR A 231 6.67 4.79 20.98
CA THR A 231 7.30 4.05 22.09
C THR A 231 6.84 2.60 22.11
N LEU A 232 5.55 2.34 21.84
CA LEU A 232 5.02 0.99 21.75
C LEU A 232 5.67 0.21 20.61
N THR A 233 5.85 0.80 19.43
CA THR A 233 6.56 0.17 18.30
C THR A 233 7.93 -0.37 18.71
N PHE A 234 8.73 0.40 19.46
CA PHE A 234 10.04 -0.06 19.92
C PHE A 234 9.94 -1.28 20.83
N SER A 235 8.97 -1.32 21.73
CA SER A 235 8.77 -2.49 22.60
C SER A 235 8.44 -3.77 21.80
N TYR A 236 7.89 -3.66 20.58
CA TYR A 236 7.74 -4.81 19.67
C TYR A 236 9.02 -5.12 18.90
N CYS A 237 9.73 -4.11 18.39
CA CYS A 237 10.89 -4.31 17.51
C CYS A 237 12.19 -4.66 18.26
N ALA A 238 12.26 -4.47 19.57
CA ALA A 238 13.52 -4.47 20.27
C ALA A 238 13.99 -5.81 20.83
N ASN A 239 13.19 -6.89 20.82
CA ASN A 239 13.62 -8.16 21.39
C ASN A 239 14.68 -8.83 20.49
N PRO A 240 15.99 -8.74 20.81
CA PRO A 240 17.06 -9.18 19.91
C PRO A 240 17.12 -10.71 19.83
N ARG A 241 16.56 -11.41 20.83
CA ARG A 241 16.57 -12.87 20.91
C ARG A 241 15.68 -13.52 19.85
N THR A 242 14.76 -12.76 19.27
CA THR A 242 13.70 -13.34 18.43
C THR A 242 13.86 -13.02 16.94
N ASN A 243 14.64 -12.00 16.54
CA ASN A 243 14.71 -11.44 15.18
C ASN A 243 13.40 -11.66 14.40
N ASN A 244 12.27 -11.36 15.06
CA ASN A 244 11.01 -11.93 14.67
C ASN A 244 10.36 -11.00 13.66
N ARG A 245 10.38 -11.39 12.39
CA ARG A 245 9.70 -10.66 11.31
C ARG A 245 8.26 -10.30 11.66
N ARG A 246 7.52 -11.19 12.34
CA ARG A 246 6.15 -10.91 12.80
C ARG A 246 6.09 -9.73 13.76
N ALA A 247 7.04 -9.63 14.69
CA ALA A 247 7.12 -8.49 15.62
C ALA A 247 7.42 -7.18 14.88
N TYR A 248 8.27 -7.20 13.84
CA TYR A 248 8.48 -6.05 12.96
C TYR A 248 7.23 -5.70 12.13
N GLN A 249 6.47 -6.68 11.64
CA GLN A 249 5.20 -6.41 10.95
C GLN A 249 4.20 -5.72 11.89
N ILE A 250 4.07 -6.19 13.13
CA ILE A 250 3.21 -5.57 14.17
C ILE A 250 3.70 -4.16 14.49
N GLY A 251 5.00 -4.02 14.83
CA GLY A 251 5.62 -2.75 15.16
C GLY A 251 5.45 -1.71 14.06
N LEU A 252 5.57 -2.11 12.79
CA LEU A 252 5.33 -1.23 11.65
C LEU A 252 3.89 -0.69 11.60
N ARG A 253 2.86 -1.51 11.86
CA ARG A 253 1.46 -1.06 11.80
C ARG A 253 1.10 -0.18 13.00
N ILE A 254 1.73 -0.44 14.15
CA ILE A 254 1.69 0.48 15.30
C ILE A 254 2.37 1.81 14.91
N LEU A 255 3.46 1.79 14.14
CA LEU A 255 4.14 3.00 13.67
C LEU A 255 3.33 3.75 12.61
N HIS A 256 2.59 3.05 11.73
CA HIS A 256 1.61 3.68 10.83
C HIS A 256 0.56 4.46 11.62
N GLN A 257 0.13 3.96 12.78
CA GLN A 257 -0.77 4.72 13.66
C GLN A 257 -0.07 5.95 14.25
N ALA A 258 1.17 5.84 14.73
CA ALA A 258 1.94 7.01 15.16
C ALA A 258 2.03 8.07 14.05
N MET A 259 2.28 7.63 12.82
CA MET A 259 2.35 8.48 11.62
C MET A 259 1.01 9.16 11.30
N ASN A 260 -0.10 8.44 11.52
CA ASN A 260 -1.45 8.99 11.40
C ASN A 260 -1.63 10.18 12.36
N TRP A 261 -1.32 10.00 13.65
CA TRP A 261 -1.46 11.05 14.67
C TRP A 261 -0.50 12.23 14.48
N ILE A 262 0.78 11.99 14.18
CA ILE A 262 1.76 13.08 14.05
C ILE A 262 1.48 13.96 12.83
N THR A 263 0.92 13.37 11.75
CA THR A 263 0.56 14.12 10.55
C THR A 263 -0.53 15.14 10.83
N HIS A 264 -1.50 14.80 11.70
CA HIS A 264 -2.48 15.76 12.18
C HIS A 264 -1.81 17.00 12.77
N VAL A 265 -0.87 16.80 13.71
CA VAL A 265 -0.13 17.87 14.38
C VAL A 265 0.66 18.69 13.37
N PHE A 266 1.46 18.02 12.54
CA PHE A 266 2.35 18.66 11.58
C PHE A 266 1.60 19.57 10.59
N VAL A 267 0.46 19.12 10.07
CA VAL A 267 -0.29 19.95 9.12
C VAL A 267 -1.07 21.06 9.83
N LYS A 268 -1.66 20.79 11.01
CA LYS A 268 -2.39 21.82 11.78
C LYS A 268 -1.47 22.91 12.32
N SER A 269 -0.21 22.59 12.59
CA SER A 269 0.83 23.57 12.95
C SER A 269 1.40 24.34 11.75
N GLN A 270 0.82 24.17 10.55
CA GLN A 270 1.34 24.74 9.30
C GLN A 270 2.76 24.27 8.95
N HIS A 271 3.07 23.00 9.25
CA HIS A 271 4.36 22.36 9.02
C HIS A 271 5.48 22.92 9.92
N ASP A 272 5.12 23.41 11.11
CA ASP A 272 6.07 23.81 12.14
C ASP A 272 6.66 22.56 12.80
N ALA A 273 7.80 22.12 12.27
CA ALA A 273 8.55 20.99 12.81
C ALA A 273 9.11 21.29 14.21
N ASP A 274 9.44 22.55 14.52
CA ASP A 274 10.01 22.94 15.81
C ASP A 274 8.99 22.75 16.95
N MET A 275 7.69 22.89 16.68
CA MET A 275 6.63 22.55 17.64
C MET A 275 6.69 21.07 18.07
N ILE A 276 6.99 20.17 17.13
CA ILE A 276 7.07 18.74 17.38
C ILE A 276 8.43 18.42 18.02
N ASP A 277 9.49 18.82 17.35
CA ASP A 277 10.87 18.46 17.67
C ASP A 277 11.37 19.14 18.95
N GLY A 278 10.79 20.30 19.30
CA GLY A 278 11.04 21.02 20.55
C GLY A 278 10.10 20.66 21.69
N SER A 279 9.22 19.67 21.52
CA SER A 279 8.29 19.25 22.56
C SER A 279 8.95 18.35 23.62
N LYS A 280 8.29 18.17 24.77
CA LYS A 280 8.69 17.18 25.78
C LYS A 280 8.49 15.72 25.34
N TRP A 281 7.70 15.49 24.31
CA TRP A 281 7.39 14.14 23.86
C TRP A 281 8.60 13.54 23.14
N PRO A 282 8.95 12.27 23.40
CA PRO A 282 10.08 11.61 22.75
C PRO A 282 9.71 11.25 21.30
N ILE A 283 9.58 12.24 20.41
CA ILE A 283 9.29 12.05 18.99
C ILE A 283 9.72 13.29 18.18
N THR A 284 10.27 13.05 17.00
CA THR A 284 10.49 14.10 15.99
C THR A 284 9.92 13.65 14.65
N ILE A 285 9.62 14.61 13.76
CA ILE A 285 9.08 14.29 12.43
C ILE A 285 10.10 13.54 11.56
N GLN A 286 11.39 13.82 11.72
CA GLN A 286 12.43 13.12 10.97
C GLN A 286 12.63 11.69 11.48
N GLN A 287 12.67 11.49 12.81
CA GLN A 287 12.89 10.17 13.39
C GLN A 287 11.81 9.17 12.99
N ILE A 288 10.53 9.58 13.01
CA ILE A 288 9.45 8.64 12.64
C ILE A 288 9.56 8.18 11.17
N ASN A 289 9.98 9.07 10.26
CA ASN A 289 10.21 8.72 8.86
C ASN A 289 11.42 7.79 8.71
N ASP A 290 12.50 8.06 9.45
CA ASP A 290 13.69 7.20 9.46
C ASP A 290 13.37 5.82 10.03
N GLU A 291 12.56 5.75 11.10
CA GLU A 291 12.13 4.51 11.74
C GLU A 291 11.24 3.66 10.84
N LEU A 292 10.29 4.28 10.12
CA LEU A 292 9.54 3.60 9.06
C LEU A 292 10.53 2.98 8.09
N THR A 293 11.40 3.80 7.49
CA THR A 293 12.42 3.34 6.54
C THR A 293 13.24 2.16 7.06
N ILE A 294 13.70 2.24 8.31
CA ILE A 294 14.54 1.22 8.94
C ILE A 294 13.76 -0.09 9.09
N ILE A 295 12.57 -0.07 9.70
CA ILE A 295 11.76 -1.28 9.92
C ILE A 295 11.42 -1.92 8.58
N GLN A 296 11.05 -1.11 7.59
CA GLN A 296 10.75 -1.59 6.24
C GLN A 296 11.98 -2.23 5.57
N ASN A 297 13.16 -1.64 5.74
CA ASN A 297 14.41 -2.19 5.20
C ASN A 297 14.79 -3.50 5.90
N VAL A 298 14.60 -3.62 7.22
CA VAL A 298 14.77 -4.90 7.94
C VAL A 298 13.85 -5.96 7.34
N LEU A 299 12.59 -5.63 7.11
CA LEU A 299 11.64 -6.56 6.48
C LEU A 299 12.01 -6.93 5.03
N LYS A 300 12.81 -6.12 4.32
CA LYS A 300 13.34 -6.40 2.97
C LYS A 300 14.58 -7.32 2.97
N GLN A 301 15.39 -7.31 4.03
CA GLN A 301 16.72 -7.94 4.04
C GLN A 301 16.71 -9.48 3.91
N ASP A 302 15.61 -10.16 4.24
CA ASP A 302 15.51 -11.63 4.19
C ASP A 302 15.25 -12.21 2.79
N GLY A 303 15.64 -11.50 1.73
CA GLY A 303 15.45 -11.93 0.34
C GLY A 303 14.02 -11.74 -0.20
N ILE A 304 13.13 -11.13 0.58
CA ILE A 304 11.83 -10.63 0.12
C ILE A 304 12.07 -9.19 -0.36
N GLN A 305 12.33 -9.01 -1.66
CA GLN A 305 12.80 -7.75 -2.24
C GLN A 305 11.92 -6.52 -1.93
N ASN A 306 10.72 -6.69 -1.36
CA ASN A 306 9.75 -5.62 -1.24
C ASN A 306 9.09 -5.43 0.15
N GLY A 307 9.65 -5.95 1.26
CA GLY A 307 9.42 -5.47 2.64
C GLY A 307 8.04 -5.68 3.28
N HIS A 308 6.95 -5.28 2.60
CA HIS A 308 5.55 -5.37 3.05
C HIS A 308 4.70 -6.27 2.16
N GLN A 309 5.29 -6.83 1.10
CA GLN A 309 4.54 -7.60 0.15
C GLN A 309 4.11 -8.92 0.77
N ILE A 310 2.80 -9.02 1.05
CA ILE A 310 2.16 -10.31 1.16
C ILE A 310 2.44 -11.01 -0.17
N HIS A 311 3.29 -12.03 -0.11
CA HIS A 311 3.56 -12.85 -1.26
C HIS A 311 2.24 -13.47 -1.71
N PRO A 312 2.00 -13.52 -3.04
CA PRO A 312 0.85 -14.25 -3.54
C PRO A 312 0.86 -15.65 -2.95
N ARG A 313 -0.30 -16.11 -2.49
CA ARG A 313 -0.45 -17.43 -1.86
C ARG A 313 -0.01 -18.57 -2.79
N PHE A 314 0.02 -18.28 -4.08
CA PHE A 314 0.36 -19.20 -5.15
C PHE A 314 1.71 -18.84 -5.77
N ALA A 315 2.39 -19.87 -6.30
CA ALA A 315 3.63 -19.70 -7.04
C ALA A 315 3.47 -18.67 -8.20
N PRO A 316 4.52 -17.89 -8.51
CA PRO A 316 4.53 -16.98 -9.64
C PRO A 316 4.12 -17.68 -10.93
N GLY A 317 3.23 -17.05 -11.70
CA GLY A 317 2.76 -17.59 -12.97
C GLY A 317 1.62 -18.61 -12.89
N LEU A 318 1.28 -19.14 -11.71
CA LEU A 318 0.12 -20.05 -11.58
C LEU A 318 -1.18 -19.37 -11.98
N ILE A 319 -1.37 -18.11 -11.56
CA ILE A 319 -2.43 -17.22 -12.05
C ILE A 319 -1.81 -16.30 -13.11
N PRO A 320 -2.07 -16.50 -14.41
CA PRO A 320 -1.62 -15.59 -15.47
C PRO A 320 -2.13 -14.17 -15.26
N LEU A 321 -1.42 -13.17 -15.79
CA LEU A 321 -1.87 -11.77 -15.71
C LEU A 321 -3.25 -11.55 -16.38
N SER A 322 -3.54 -12.30 -17.44
CA SER A 322 -4.82 -12.23 -18.15
C SER A 322 -5.86 -13.24 -17.64
N PHE A 323 -5.71 -13.75 -16.43
CA PHE A 323 -6.59 -14.80 -15.91
C PHE A 323 -8.03 -14.29 -15.75
N GLN A 324 -8.98 -14.97 -16.40
CA GLN A 324 -10.42 -14.81 -16.16
C GLN A 324 -11.02 -16.21 -15.99
N PRO A 325 -11.59 -16.53 -14.82
CA PRO A 325 -12.25 -17.81 -14.62
C PRO A 325 -13.47 -17.91 -15.53
N LYS A 326 -13.61 -19.03 -16.23
CA LYS A 326 -14.82 -19.32 -17.02
C LYS A 326 -15.97 -19.65 -16.07
N SER A 327 -17.18 -19.20 -16.38
CA SER A 327 -18.40 -19.69 -15.73
C SER A 327 -18.55 -21.19 -15.98
N ASP A 328 -18.98 -21.96 -14.99
CA ASP A 328 -19.17 -23.42 -15.08
C ASP A 328 -20.32 -23.85 -16.04
N ALA A 329 -20.86 -22.92 -16.85
CA ALA A 329 -21.78 -23.21 -17.93
C ALA A 329 -21.04 -23.85 -19.12
N GLY A 330 -21.17 -25.17 -19.24
CA GLY A 330 -20.62 -25.96 -20.33
C GLY A 330 -20.97 -25.39 -21.71
N TRP A 331 -19.97 -25.38 -22.60
CA TRP A 331 -20.10 -25.12 -24.04
C TRP A 331 -20.95 -23.92 -24.45
N VAL A 332 -20.37 -22.71 -24.36
CA VAL A 332 -20.80 -21.60 -25.23
C VAL A 332 -19.57 -20.89 -25.79
N SER A 333 -19.67 -20.58 -27.08
CA SER A 333 -18.72 -19.90 -27.99
C SER A 333 -17.95 -18.71 -27.39
N ALA A 334 -16.83 -18.36 -28.03
CA ALA A 334 -16.05 -17.14 -27.79
C ALA A 334 -16.95 -15.93 -27.44
N GLY A 335 -16.98 -15.57 -26.16
CA GLY A 335 -18.00 -14.70 -25.57
C GLY A 335 -18.52 -15.14 -24.19
N SER A 336 -17.83 -16.05 -23.49
CA SER A 336 -18.21 -16.48 -22.13
C SER A 336 -18.26 -15.27 -21.18
N THR A 337 -19.40 -15.08 -20.52
CA THR A 337 -19.58 -14.07 -19.48
C THR A 337 -18.57 -14.28 -18.34
N PRO A 338 -17.91 -13.22 -17.83
CA PRO A 338 -17.05 -13.32 -16.66
C PRO A 338 -17.78 -13.99 -15.50
N LYS A 339 -17.09 -14.86 -14.75
CA LYS A 339 -17.67 -15.51 -13.57
C LYS A 339 -18.09 -14.52 -12.49
N HIS A 340 -17.40 -13.38 -12.41
CA HIS A 340 -17.63 -12.35 -11.39
C HIS A 340 -18.23 -11.10 -12.01
N ASN A 341 -19.27 -10.56 -11.36
CA ASN A 341 -19.82 -9.25 -11.71
C ASN A 341 -18.95 -8.15 -11.07
N ILE A 342 -18.07 -7.54 -11.86
CA ILE A 342 -17.10 -6.53 -11.39
C ILE A 342 -17.47 -5.16 -11.95
N ARG A 343 -17.42 -4.14 -11.09
CA ARG A 343 -17.57 -2.73 -11.45
C ARG A 343 -16.37 -1.91 -11.02
N ILE A 344 -15.82 -1.13 -11.95
CA ILE A 344 -14.83 -0.09 -11.66
C ILE A 344 -15.58 1.20 -11.32
N VAL A 345 -15.18 1.87 -10.25
CA VAL A 345 -15.87 3.05 -9.71
C VAL A 345 -14.85 4.16 -9.48
N SER A 346 -15.12 5.34 -10.02
CA SER A 346 -14.27 6.53 -9.85
C SER A 346 -15.11 7.77 -9.49
N LEU A 347 -14.50 8.73 -8.80
CA LEU A 347 -15.05 10.08 -8.60
C LEU A 347 -14.11 11.11 -9.25
N CYS A 348 -14.58 11.77 -10.30
CA CYS A 348 -13.86 12.79 -11.04
C CYS A 348 -14.57 14.15 -10.94
N ALA A 349 -14.87 14.59 -9.72
CA ALA A 349 -15.50 15.89 -9.46
C ALA A 349 -14.49 17.05 -9.49
N TYR A 350 -14.08 17.42 -10.71
CA TYR A 350 -13.18 18.55 -11.00
C TYR A 350 -13.91 19.62 -11.83
N PRO A 351 -13.39 20.86 -11.88
CA PRO A 351 -13.86 21.87 -12.83
C PRO A 351 -13.86 21.35 -14.27
N ASP A 352 -14.81 21.82 -15.09
CA ASP A 352 -14.99 21.36 -16.48
C ASP A 352 -13.77 21.61 -17.38
N ASP A 353 -12.95 22.62 -17.06
CA ASP A 353 -11.72 22.95 -17.77
C ASP A 353 -10.51 22.09 -17.35
N HIS A 354 -10.67 21.24 -16.33
CA HIS A 354 -9.59 20.39 -15.85
C HIS A 354 -9.38 19.20 -16.80
N VAL A 355 -8.12 18.98 -17.21
CA VAL A 355 -7.79 17.95 -18.22
C VAL A 355 -7.82 16.52 -17.69
N LEU A 356 -7.58 16.33 -16.38
CA LEU A 356 -7.45 15.00 -15.77
C LEU A 356 -8.71 14.12 -15.95
N PRO A 357 -9.94 14.56 -15.60
CA PRO A 357 -11.14 13.75 -15.80
C PRO A 357 -11.26 13.19 -17.22
N ARG A 358 -10.90 14.00 -18.23
CA ARG A 358 -10.99 13.63 -19.63
C ARG A 358 -10.07 12.44 -19.96
N TYR A 359 -8.81 12.50 -19.52
CA TYR A 359 -7.83 11.45 -19.75
C TYR A 359 -8.08 10.20 -18.89
N ALA A 360 -8.37 10.40 -17.60
CA ALA A 360 -8.67 9.32 -16.66
C ALA A 360 -9.89 8.50 -17.09
N THR A 361 -11.02 9.16 -17.34
CA THR A 361 -12.25 8.45 -17.74
C THR A 361 -12.07 7.69 -19.05
N SER A 362 -11.33 8.24 -20.02
CA SER A 362 -11.01 7.53 -21.25
C SER A 362 -10.14 6.29 -20.98
N ASN A 363 -9.08 6.40 -20.18
CA ASN A 363 -8.23 5.26 -19.81
C ASN A 363 -9.03 4.15 -19.10
N HIS A 364 -9.88 4.52 -18.14
CA HIS A 364 -10.68 3.58 -17.37
C HIS A 364 -11.73 2.90 -18.24
N GLN A 365 -12.39 3.64 -19.14
CA GLN A 365 -13.37 3.10 -20.09
C GLN A 365 -12.75 2.11 -21.06
N ILE A 366 -11.58 2.41 -21.62
CA ILE A 366 -10.86 1.50 -22.52
C ILE A 366 -10.53 0.19 -21.78
N TYR A 367 -9.98 0.28 -20.57
CA TYR A 367 -9.68 -0.88 -19.75
C TYR A 367 -10.95 -1.70 -19.41
N ALA A 368 -12.01 -1.04 -18.94
CA ALA A 368 -13.27 -1.69 -18.59
C ALA A 368 -13.89 -2.42 -19.80
N LYS A 369 -13.95 -1.74 -20.94
CA LYS A 369 -14.47 -2.29 -22.21
C LYS A 369 -13.64 -3.50 -22.67
N LYS A 370 -12.30 -3.41 -22.59
CA LYS A 370 -11.39 -4.49 -22.99
C LYS A 370 -11.67 -5.80 -22.24
N HIS A 371 -11.98 -5.71 -20.95
CA HIS A 371 -12.13 -6.88 -20.08
C HIS A 371 -13.58 -7.24 -19.75
N GLY A 372 -14.55 -6.47 -20.23
CA GLY A 372 -15.97 -6.72 -19.99
C GLY A 372 -16.46 -6.30 -18.60
N TYR A 373 -15.80 -5.33 -17.96
CA TYR A 373 -16.25 -4.77 -16.67
C TYR A 373 -17.22 -3.62 -16.87
N SER A 374 -18.13 -3.45 -15.90
CA SER A 374 -18.92 -2.21 -15.84
C SER A 374 -18.07 -1.06 -15.27
N TYR A 375 -18.29 0.15 -15.76
CA TYR A 375 -17.59 1.34 -15.28
C TYR A 375 -18.60 2.42 -14.89
N TYR A 376 -18.46 2.93 -13.66
CA TYR A 376 -19.24 4.04 -13.13
C TYR A 376 -18.31 5.19 -12.75
N VAL A 377 -18.64 6.41 -13.19
CA VAL A 377 -17.93 7.62 -12.79
C VAL A 377 -18.90 8.68 -12.29
N GLU A 378 -18.69 9.14 -11.07
CA GLU A 378 -19.37 10.33 -10.55
C GLU A 378 -18.56 11.58 -10.94
N LYS A 379 -19.25 12.63 -11.38
CA LYS A 379 -18.64 13.92 -11.75
C LYS A 379 -19.03 15.04 -10.79
N ASN A 380 -20.00 14.80 -9.92
CA ASN A 380 -20.47 15.77 -8.95
C ASN A 380 -19.95 15.44 -7.56
N ARG A 381 -19.75 16.47 -6.75
CA ARG A 381 -19.45 16.28 -5.33
C ARG A 381 -20.69 15.72 -4.62
N LEU A 382 -20.53 14.62 -3.89
CA LEU A 382 -21.63 13.94 -3.21
C LEU A 382 -22.05 14.61 -1.90
N ASP A 383 -21.10 15.21 -1.18
CA ASP A 383 -21.37 15.93 0.07
C ASP A 383 -20.55 17.23 0.11
N PRO A 384 -21.19 18.41 0.10
CA PRO A 384 -20.49 19.68 0.18
C PRO A 384 -19.85 19.95 1.56
N ASN A 385 -20.25 19.23 2.60
CA ASN A 385 -19.73 19.40 3.96
C ASN A 385 -18.48 18.58 4.25
N ARG A 386 -18.04 17.73 3.31
CA ARG A 386 -16.82 16.91 3.48
C ARG A 386 -15.81 17.16 2.36
N PRO A 387 -14.50 17.11 2.65
CA PRO A 387 -13.47 17.17 1.61
C PRO A 387 -13.72 16.18 0.46
N HIS A 388 -13.27 16.51 -0.75
CA HIS A 388 -13.58 15.75 -1.96
C HIS A 388 -13.20 14.26 -1.87
N ALA A 389 -12.09 13.94 -1.18
CA ALA A 389 -11.59 12.58 -1.01
C ALA A 389 -12.62 11.65 -0.35
N TRP A 390 -13.44 12.16 0.58
CA TRP A 390 -14.48 11.39 1.26
C TRP A 390 -15.55 10.84 0.33
N GLY A 391 -15.82 11.50 -0.80
CA GLY A 391 -16.88 11.09 -1.73
C GLY A 391 -16.75 9.62 -2.17
N LYS A 392 -15.53 9.06 -2.17
CA LYS A 392 -15.30 7.65 -2.47
C LYS A 392 -16.01 6.68 -1.53
N ILE A 393 -16.00 6.95 -0.23
CA ILE A 393 -16.62 6.08 0.78
C ILE A 393 -18.13 6.01 0.55
N LYS A 394 -18.75 7.18 0.31
CA LYS A 394 -20.19 7.24 0.04
C LYS A 394 -20.55 6.60 -1.29
N LEU A 395 -19.74 6.82 -2.32
CA LEU A 395 -20.01 6.26 -3.64
C LEU A 395 -19.90 4.74 -3.62
N VAL A 396 -18.85 4.20 -3.00
CA VAL A 396 -18.69 2.75 -2.83
C VAL A 396 -19.88 2.17 -2.06
N GLU A 397 -20.33 2.79 -0.96
CA GLU A 397 -21.54 2.34 -0.24
C GLU A 397 -22.76 2.25 -1.18
N GLN A 398 -23.01 3.29 -2.00
CA GLN A 398 -24.13 3.29 -2.95
C GLN A 398 -24.03 2.14 -3.95
N GLN A 399 -22.84 1.86 -4.49
CA GLN A 399 -22.64 0.77 -5.44
C GLN A 399 -22.84 -0.62 -4.79
N LEU A 400 -22.46 -0.78 -3.52
CA LEU A 400 -22.68 -2.02 -2.77
C LEU A 400 -24.17 -2.24 -2.45
N LEU A 401 -24.94 -1.16 -2.26
CA LEU A 401 -26.37 -1.20 -1.96
C LEU A 401 -27.27 -1.41 -3.19
N GLU A 402 -26.76 -1.21 -4.42
CA GLU A 402 -27.54 -1.34 -5.66
C GLU A 402 -28.16 -2.75 -5.78
N PRO A 403 -29.49 -2.88 -5.97
CA PRO A 403 -30.13 -4.16 -6.28
C PRO A 403 -29.56 -4.75 -7.57
N ASN A 404 -29.15 -6.02 -7.54
CA ASN A 404 -28.42 -6.66 -8.65
C ASN A 404 -27.11 -5.95 -9.06
N GLY A 405 -26.56 -5.13 -8.15
CA GLY A 405 -25.26 -4.47 -8.31
C GLY A 405 -24.07 -5.44 -8.37
N PRO A 406 -22.85 -4.90 -8.47
CA PRO A 406 -21.64 -5.71 -8.60
C PRO A 406 -21.40 -6.63 -7.40
N GLU A 407 -20.82 -7.80 -7.66
CA GLU A 407 -20.24 -8.66 -6.64
C GLU A 407 -18.98 -8.00 -6.05
N TRP A 408 -18.19 -7.37 -6.91
CA TRP A 408 -16.96 -6.66 -6.56
C TRP A 408 -16.93 -5.26 -7.13
N VAL A 409 -16.60 -4.30 -6.27
CA VAL A 409 -16.27 -2.94 -6.65
C VAL A 409 -14.75 -2.77 -6.61
N MET A 410 -14.17 -2.31 -7.71
CA MET A 410 -12.83 -1.73 -7.73
C MET A 410 -12.97 -0.22 -7.60
N TRP A 411 -12.59 0.33 -6.45
CA TRP A 411 -12.38 1.77 -6.36
C TRP A 411 -11.10 2.14 -7.11
N PHE A 412 -11.16 3.20 -7.90
CA PHE A 412 -10.04 3.70 -8.68
C PHE A 412 -10.07 5.23 -8.73
N ASP A 413 -9.12 5.88 -8.05
CA ASP A 413 -9.02 7.34 -8.00
C ASP A 413 -8.91 7.96 -9.40
N CYS A 414 -9.39 9.20 -9.55
CA CYS A 414 -9.40 9.89 -10.85
C CYS A 414 -7.99 10.21 -11.35
N ASP A 415 -7.01 10.33 -10.47
CA ASP A 415 -5.60 10.61 -10.79
C ASP A 415 -4.76 9.33 -10.82
N THR A 416 -5.36 8.21 -11.23
CA THR A 416 -4.71 6.91 -11.35
C THR A 416 -5.00 6.31 -12.73
N TYR A 417 -4.02 5.70 -13.39
CA TYR A 417 -4.17 5.11 -14.73
C TYR A 417 -3.84 3.62 -14.75
N PHE A 418 -4.59 2.87 -15.57
CA PHE A 418 -4.19 1.55 -16.03
C PHE A 418 -3.05 1.69 -17.05
N MET A 419 -1.89 1.16 -16.70
CA MET A 419 -0.67 1.20 -17.53
C MET A 419 -0.38 -0.14 -18.21
N ASN A 420 -0.79 -1.26 -17.60
CA ASN A 420 -0.73 -2.59 -18.20
C ASN A 420 -2.14 -3.20 -18.29
N MET A 421 -2.78 -3.00 -19.44
CA MET A 421 -4.13 -3.50 -19.69
C MET A 421 -4.16 -5.00 -20.04
N THR A 422 -3.06 -5.75 -19.90
CA THR A 422 -3.09 -7.22 -19.95
C THR A 422 -3.52 -7.83 -18.62
N VAL A 423 -3.24 -7.13 -17.52
CA VAL A 423 -3.64 -7.54 -16.17
C VAL A 423 -5.15 -7.41 -16.04
N THR A 424 -5.83 -8.51 -15.70
CA THR A 424 -7.26 -8.55 -15.40
C THR A 424 -7.48 -8.36 -13.90
N ILE A 425 -8.63 -7.81 -13.50
CA ILE A 425 -9.02 -7.69 -12.09
C ILE A 425 -9.07 -9.08 -11.42
N GLU A 426 -9.60 -10.09 -12.10
CA GLU A 426 -9.67 -11.45 -11.56
C GLU A 426 -8.28 -12.04 -11.31
N SER A 427 -7.28 -11.74 -12.15
CA SER A 427 -5.91 -12.21 -11.88
C SER A 427 -5.38 -11.66 -10.55
N VAL A 428 -5.75 -10.43 -10.19
CA VAL A 428 -5.34 -9.80 -8.93
C VAL A 428 -6.17 -10.36 -7.77
N LEU A 429 -7.49 -10.44 -7.91
CA LEU A 429 -8.38 -11.02 -6.90
C LEU A 429 -7.95 -12.45 -6.54
N TYR A 430 -7.73 -13.32 -7.52
CA TYR A 430 -7.32 -14.70 -7.29
C TYR A 430 -5.91 -14.81 -6.73
N ARG A 431 -5.01 -13.89 -7.09
CA ARG A 431 -3.63 -13.91 -6.58
C ARG A 431 -3.55 -13.57 -5.09
N TYR A 432 -4.39 -12.68 -4.58
CA TYR A 432 -4.32 -12.18 -3.20
C TYR A 432 -5.47 -12.64 -2.29
N ALA A 433 -6.60 -13.04 -2.85
CA ALA A 433 -7.74 -13.57 -2.12
C ALA A 433 -8.11 -15.01 -2.54
N GLY A 434 -7.36 -15.66 -3.42
CA GLY A 434 -7.63 -17.04 -3.80
C GLY A 434 -7.16 -18.05 -2.75
N ILE A 435 -7.89 -19.15 -2.61
CA ILE A 435 -7.56 -20.32 -1.78
C ILE A 435 -7.81 -21.61 -2.56
N PRO A 436 -7.12 -22.72 -2.24
CA PRO A 436 -7.46 -24.05 -2.75
C PRO A 436 -8.90 -24.44 -2.37
N LYS A 437 -9.64 -25.07 -3.29
CA LYS A 437 -11.00 -25.57 -3.04
C LYS A 437 -11.09 -26.50 -1.83
N ASP A 438 -10.11 -27.38 -1.66
CA ASP A 438 -10.09 -28.36 -0.57
C ASP A 438 -9.94 -27.69 0.81
N GLU A 439 -9.29 -26.52 0.87
CA GLU A 439 -9.10 -25.77 2.10
C GLU A 439 -10.43 -25.20 2.63
N LEU A 440 -11.34 -24.80 1.74
CA LEU A 440 -12.67 -24.37 2.15
C LEU A 440 -13.42 -25.46 2.92
N ASN A 441 -13.21 -26.73 2.55
CA ASN A 441 -13.83 -27.86 3.22
C ASN A 441 -13.18 -28.17 4.58
N GLN A 442 -11.89 -27.86 4.75
CA GLN A 442 -11.16 -28.04 6.00
C GLN A 442 -11.47 -26.95 7.04
N VAL A 443 -11.69 -25.70 6.61
CA VAL A 443 -12.16 -24.62 7.50
C VAL A 443 -13.48 -25.00 8.18
N LYS A 444 -14.35 -25.74 7.48
CA LYS A 444 -15.63 -26.22 8.03
C LYS A 444 -15.48 -27.36 9.04
N SER A 445 -14.34 -28.05 9.09
CA SER A 445 -14.14 -29.24 9.93
C SER A 445 -13.29 -29.00 11.18
N ASN A 446 -12.91 -27.75 11.50
CA ASN A 446 -11.99 -27.40 12.60
C ASN A 446 -10.66 -28.19 12.60
N GLN A 447 -10.29 -28.78 11.47
CA GLN A 447 -9.00 -29.45 11.31
C GLN A 447 -7.91 -28.39 11.16
N PRO A 448 -6.74 -28.55 11.83
CA PRO A 448 -5.59 -27.70 11.59
C PRO A 448 -5.26 -27.70 10.10
N ARG A 449 -5.21 -26.52 9.49
CA ARG A 449 -5.03 -26.27 8.04
C ARG A 449 -3.71 -26.82 7.46
N PHE A 450 -2.91 -27.58 8.23
CA PHE A 450 -1.46 -27.75 8.02
C PHE A 450 -0.95 -29.15 7.70
N GLU A 451 -1.79 -30.18 7.67
CA GLU A 451 -1.28 -31.54 7.40
C GLU A 451 -1.35 -31.98 5.94
N THR A 452 -1.99 -31.20 5.05
CA THR A 452 -2.05 -31.54 3.63
C THR A 452 -1.54 -30.39 2.77
N LYS A 453 -0.39 -30.59 2.11
CA LYS A 453 0.01 -29.79 0.95
C LYS A 453 -1.15 -29.85 -0.04
N ALA A 454 -1.97 -28.81 -0.11
CA ALA A 454 -3.00 -28.73 -1.14
C ALA A 454 -2.27 -28.79 -2.49
N LYS A 455 -2.46 -29.88 -3.23
CA LYS A 455 -1.84 -30.04 -4.54
C LYS A 455 -2.63 -29.21 -5.53
N ILE A 456 -2.24 -27.95 -5.69
CA ILE A 456 -2.84 -27.08 -6.71
C ILE A 456 -2.21 -27.46 -8.04
N HIS A 457 -2.95 -28.23 -8.84
CA HIS A 457 -2.45 -28.71 -10.13
C HIS A 457 -2.76 -27.72 -11.25
N ASN A 458 -3.84 -26.94 -11.12
CA ASN A 458 -4.22 -25.91 -12.07
C ASN A 458 -5.13 -24.84 -11.43
N THR A 459 -5.44 -23.78 -12.20
CA THR A 459 -6.25 -22.64 -11.74
C THR A 459 -7.72 -22.98 -11.41
N ASN A 460 -8.26 -24.09 -11.91
CA ASN A 460 -9.63 -24.52 -11.58
C ASN A 460 -9.74 -25.05 -10.16
N ASP A 461 -8.62 -25.36 -9.49
CA ASP A 461 -8.59 -25.82 -8.09
C ASP A 461 -8.61 -24.64 -7.11
N ILE A 462 -8.62 -23.40 -7.62
CA ILE A 462 -8.59 -22.17 -6.84
C ILE A 462 -9.97 -21.51 -6.87
N ILE A 463 -10.41 -21.04 -5.70
CA ILE A 463 -11.62 -20.22 -5.52
C ILE A 463 -11.26 -18.96 -4.74
N LEU A 464 -12.09 -17.91 -4.81
CA LEU A 464 -11.93 -16.77 -3.91
C LEU A 464 -12.33 -17.18 -2.49
N ASP A 465 -11.50 -16.78 -1.52
CA ASP A 465 -11.77 -16.94 -0.09
C ASP A 465 -13.11 -16.26 0.24
N PRO A 466 -14.13 -17.00 0.72
CA PRO A 466 -15.40 -16.38 1.06
C PRO A 466 -15.27 -15.38 2.21
N SER A 467 -14.25 -15.52 3.07
CA SER A 467 -14.01 -14.60 4.19
C SER A 467 -13.40 -13.27 3.75
N VAL A 468 -12.76 -13.18 2.58
CA VAL A 468 -12.12 -11.93 2.13
C VAL A 468 -13.13 -11.01 1.47
N HIS A 469 -13.26 -9.81 2.02
CA HIS A 469 -14.15 -8.76 1.53
C HIS A 469 -13.42 -7.53 1.02
N MET A 470 -12.15 -7.31 1.38
CA MET A 470 -11.39 -6.15 0.92
C MET A 470 -9.94 -6.53 0.58
N ILE A 471 -9.44 -5.99 -0.53
CA ILE A 471 -8.02 -6.06 -0.88
C ILE A 471 -7.52 -4.64 -1.10
N ILE A 472 -6.52 -4.22 -0.33
CA ILE A 472 -5.96 -2.86 -0.33
C ILE A 472 -4.43 -2.94 -0.26
N ALA A 473 -3.71 -1.87 -0.59
CA ALA A 473 -2.26 -1.83 -0.44
C ALA A 473 -1.83 -0.92 0.71
N GLU A 474 -0.63 -1.19 1.21
CA GLU A 474 0.15 -0.27 2.02
C GLU A 474 1.27 0.32 1.17
N ASP A 475 1.61 1.58 1.44
CA ASP A 475 2.87 2.20 1.06
C ASP A 475 3.76 2.41 2.30
N ASN A 476 4.83 3.19 2.19
CA ASN A 476 5.71 3.45 3.33
C ASN A 476 5.09 4.26 4.47
N ALA A 477 4.07 5.05 4.18
CA ALA A 477 3.45 5.87 5.21
C ALA A 477 2.38 5.07 5.95
N MET A 478 1.48 4.39 5.22
CA MET A 478 0.37 3.60 5.76
C MET A 478 -0.41 2.88 4.65
N LEU A 479 -1.67 2.50 4.91
CA LEU A 479 -2.59 2.09 3.86
C LEU A 479 -2.74 3.18 2.81
N ASN A 480 -3.01 2.78 1.57
CA ASN A 480 -3.40 3.68 0.52
C ASN A 480 -4.74 3.23 -0.07
N SER A 481 -5.73 4.11 0.04
CA SER A 481 -7.10 3.93 -0.43
C SER A 481 -7.40 4.59 -1.78
N GLY A 482 -6.37 4.88 -2.58
CA GLY A 482 -6.51 5.38 -3.94
C GLY A 482 -6.96 4.31 -4.93
N THR A 483 -6.59 3.06 -4.68
CA THR A 483 -7.12 1.89 -5.38
C THR A 483 -7.30 0.72 -4.42
N PHE A 484 -8.47 0.10 -4.44
CA PHE A 484 -8.75 -1.11 -3.65
C PHE A 484 -9.93 -1.90 -4.25
N PHE A 485 -10.01 -3.18 -3.89
CA PHE A 485 -11.19 -4.02 -4.15
C PHE A 485 -12.04 -4.15 -2.90
N ILE A 486 -13.35 -4.13 -3.07
CA ILE A 486 -14.30 -4.41 -2.00
C ILE A 486 -15.47 -5.26 -2.52
N ARG A 487 -15.76 -6.36 -1.84
CA ARG A 487 -16.84 -7.29 -2.18
C ARG A 487 -18.15 -6.77 -1.60
N LYS A 488 -19.25 -6.93 -2.32
CA LYS A 488 -20.60 -6.75 -1.78
C LYS A 488 -20.86 -7.75 -0.65
N SER A 489 -20.95 -7.22 0.57
CA SER A 489 -21.32 -7.96 1.78
C SER A 489 -21.84 -7.00 2.84
N GLU A 490 -22.49 -7.54 3.86
CA GLU A 490 -22.89 -6.77 5.04
C GLU A 490 -21.67 -6.16 5.75
N TRP A 491 -20.57 -6.92 5.86
CA TRP A 491 -19.31 -6.42 6.41
C TRP A 491 -18.82 -5.16 5.69
N SER A 492 -18.78 -5.18 4.35
CA SER A 492 -18.30 -4.06 3.55
C SER A 492 -19.19 -2.82 3.69
N ILE A 493 -20.51 -3.00 3.75
CA ILE A 493 -21.47 -1.91 3.96
C ILE A 493 -21.27 -1.30 5.35
N ASN A 494 -21.12 -2.14 6.39
CA ASN A 494 -20.87 -1.68 7.75
C ASN A 494 -19.52 -0.97 7.88
N LEU A 495 -18.48 -1.45 7.20
CA LEU A 495 -17.19 -0.77 7.11
C LEU A 495 -17.36 0.63 6.49
N MET A 496 -18.01 0.75 5.32
CA MET A 496 -18.19 2.05 4.67
C MET A 496 -18.97 3.03 5.56
N ARG A 497 -20.00 2.57 6.27
CA ARG A 497 -20.75 3.39 7.22
C ARG A 497 -19.92 3.82 8.43
N THR A 498 -19.11 2.90 8.96
CA THR A 498 -18.24 3.17 10.12
C THR A 498 -17.15 4.16 9.76
N VAL A 499 -16.48 3.97 8.62
CA VAL A 499 -15.44 4.86 8.11
C VAL A 499 -16.03 6.23 7.78
N TRP A 500 -17.21 6.27 7.16
CA TRP A 500 -17.93 7.53 6.91
C TRP A 500 -18.19 8.26 8.23
N GLY A 501 -18.82 7.62 9.21
CA GLY A 501 -19.10 8.20 10.53
C GLY A 501 -19.97 9.45 10.49
N ASP A 502 -20.19 10.08 11.64
CA ASP A 502 -20.86 11.39 11.72
C ASP A 502 -19.86 12.51 11.40
N ALA A 503 -20.29 13.49 10.60
CA ALA A 503 -19.40 14.54 10.10
C ALA A 503 -18.93 15.51 11.20
N LYS A 504 -19.67 15.65 12.31
CA LYS A 504 -19.35 16.55 13.41
C LYS A 504 -18.48 15.88 14.48
N THR A 505 -18.60 14.57 14.64
CA THR A 505 -17.91 13.84 15.71
C THR A 505 -16.75 12.99 15.23
N SER A 506 -16.65 12.67 13.93
CA SER A 506 -15.52 11.93 13.41
C SER A 506 -14.26 12.82 13.33
N PRO A 507 -13.20 12.53 14.09
CA PRO A 507 -11.96 13.33 14.07
C PRO A 507 -11.21 13.23 12.74
N TRP A 508 -11.59 12.26 11.90
CA TRP A 508 -10.91 11.97 10.64
C TRP A 508 -11.38 12.87 9.49
N VAL A 509 -12.52 13.53 9.62
CA VAL A 509 -13.12 14.35 8.54
C VAL A 509 -12.16 15.43 8.08
N ASP A 510 -11.56 16.14 9.04
CA ASP A 510 -10.60 17.24 8.83
C ASP A 510 -9.14 16.79 8.96
N HIS A 511 -8.90 15.48 9.03
CA HIS A 511 -7.55 14.93 9.05
C HIS A 511 -6.88 15.17 7.69
N PRO A 512 -5.56 15.49 7.62
CA PRO A 512 -4.87 15.75 6.36
C PRO A 512 -4.88 14.59 5.36
N TRP A 513 -5.09 13.37 5.85
CA TRP A 513 -5.22 12.15 5.05
C TRP A 513 -6.65 11.59 4.98
N TRP A 514 -7.64 12.34 5.47
CA TRP A 514 -9.07 12.07 5.30
C TRP A 514 -9.49 10.61 5.55
N GLU A 515 -10.17 9.99 4.58
CA GLU A 515 -10.65 8.61 4.67
C GLU A 515 -9.53 7.59 4.76
N ASN A 516 -8.33 7.90 4.25
CA ASN A 516 -7.18 7.01 4.32
C ASN A 516 -6.70 6.83 5.77
N ALA A 517 -6.69 7.92 6.53
CA ALA A 517 -6.45 7.91 7.97
C ALA A 517 -7.55 7.18 8.74
N ALA A 518 -8.82 7.40 8.36
CA ALA A 518 -9.96 6.73 8.98
C ALA A 518 -9.92 5.21 8.77
N LEU A 519 -9.61 4.74 7.57
CA LEU A 519 -9.43 3.32 7.24
C LEU A 519 -8.27 2.71 8.02
N THR A 520 -7.12 3.38 8.03
CA THR A 520 -5.93 2.94 8.78
C THR A 520 -6.24 2.80 10.26
N TRP A 521 -6.89 3.81 10.85
CA TRP A 521 -7.28 3.72 12.26
C TRP A 521 -8.27 2.60 12.51
N ASN A 522 -9.30 2.45 11.66
CA ASN A 522 -10.33 1.43 11.84
C ASN A 522 -9.76 0.00 11.82
N PHE A 523 -8.78 -0.27 10.95
CA PHE A 523 -8.15 -1.59 10.86
C PHE A 523 -7.08 -1.84 11.91
N LEU A 524 -6.37 -0.80 12.38
CA LEU A 524 -5.17 -0.98 13.20
C LEU A 524 -5.32 -0.58 14.66
N LYS A 525 -6.44 0.06 15.06
CA LYS A 525 -6.65 0.53 16.44
C LYS A 525 -6.53 -0.58 17.48
N ASP A 526 -6.95 -1.80 17.15
CA ASP A 526 -6.98 -2.92 18.10
C ASP A 526 -5.69 -3.76 18.09
N VAL A 527 -4.74 -3.46 17.20
CA VAL A 527 -3.45 -4.18 17.10
C VAL A 527 -2.67 -4.16 18.43
N PRO A 528 -2.51 -3.03 19.14
CA PRO A 528 -1.88 -3.01 20.47
C PRO A 528 -2.50 -4.02 21.44
N VAL A 529 -3.83 -4.01 21.57
CA VAL A 529 -4.55 -4.88 22.51
C VAL A 529 -4.47 -6.34 22.09
N THR A 530 -4.57 -6.62 20.79
CA THR A 530 -4.54 -7.98 20.24
C THR A 530 -3.22 -8.69 20.55
N PHE A 531 -2.10 -7.96 20.55
CA PHE A 531 -0.76 -8.55 20.66
C PHE A 531 -0.01 -8.20 21.95
N VAL A 532 -0.67 -7.61 22.95
CA VAL A 532 -0.01 -7.20 24.20
C VAL A 532 0.46 -8.41 25.02
N GLU A 533 -0.33 -9.48 25.05
CA GLU A 533 -0.04 -10.74 25.75
C GLU A 533 0.41 -11.89 24.81
N ASP A 534 0.74 -11.60 23.55
CA ASP A 534 1.07 -12.65 22.58
C ASP A 534 2.47 -13.25 22.84
N GLU A 535 2.52 -14.25 23.72
CA GLU A 535 3.72 -15.03 24.03
C GLU A 535 4.21 -15.85 22.81
N SER A 536 3.37 -16.06 21.78
CA SER A 536 3.78 -16.75 20.55
C SER A 536 4.82 -15.97 19.74
N LEU A 537 4.92 -14.65 19.96
CA LEU A 537 5.99 -13.82 19.39
C LEU A 537 7.38 -14.23 19.88
N GLU A 538 7.49 -14.90 21.03
CA GLU A 538 8.77 -15.38 21.58
C GLU A 538 9.14 -16.78 21.06
N THR A 539 8.16 -17.54 20.55
CA THR A 539 8.32 -18.93 20.10
C THR A 539 8.23 -19.10 18.58
N TRP A 540 7.97 -18.01 17.84
CA TRP A 540 7.98 -18.03 16.38
C TRP A 540 9.31 -18.61 15.90
N PRO A 541 9.32 -19.60 14.99
CA PRO A 541 10.55 -20.26 14.60
C PRO A 541 11.54 -19.20 14.14
N THR A 542 12.64 -19.07 14.87
CA THR A 542 13.76 -18.20 14.50
C THR A 542 14.33 -18.74 13.20
N LEU A 543 13.76 -18.27 12.09
CA LEU A 543 14.22 -18.52 10.75
C LEU A 543 15.47 -17.66 10.59
N SER A 544 16.61 -18.20 11.00
CA SER A 544 17.87 -17.46 11.04
C SER A 544 18.21 -16.97 9.64
N SER A 545 18.34 -15.65 9.48
CA SER A 545 18.94 -15.04 8.30
C SER A 545 20.37 -15.58 8.20
N GLY A 546 20.66 -16.42 7.20
CA GLY A 546 21.96 -17.07 7.05
C GLY A 546 23.11 -16.05 7.07
N GLY A 547 23.87 -16.02 8.16
CA GLY A 547 25.01 -15.13 8.35
C GLY A 547 25.87 -15.55 9.54
N ALA A 548 27.03 -16.12 9.22
CA ALA A 548 28.17 -16.48 10.08
C ALA A 548 27.93 -17.50 11.21
N ALA A 549 28.31 -18.75 10.91
CA ALA A 549 28.67 -19.73 11.94
C ALA A 549 29.78 -19.14 12.85
N GLY A 550 29.47 -18.95 14.13
CA GLY A 550 30.37 -18.37 15.11
C GLY A 550 29.98 -18.67 16.57
N ILE A 551 30.32 -19.88 17.03
CA ILE A 551 30.75 -20.25 18.39
C ILE A 551 29.75 -20.14 19.57
N GLN A 552 29.26 -21.30 20.04
CA GLN A 552 29.41 -21.82 21.43
C GLN A 552 29.05 -23.32 21.41
N LEU A 553 30.02 -24.23 21.55
CA LEU A 553 30.60 -24.78 22.78
C LEU A 553 29.66 -25.74 23.55
N GLY A 554 29.86 -27.03 23.26
CA GLY A 554 29.88 -28.13 24.25
C GLY A 554 28.63 -28.36 25.09
N GLY A 555 27.74 -29.23 24.62
CA GLY A 555 26.72 -29.86 25.47
C GLY A 555 25.78 -30.73 24.65
N ALA A 556 25.85 -32.04 24.83
CA ALA A 556 25.13 -33.03 24.06
C ALA A 556 23.59 -32.90 24.20
N MET A 557 22.92 -32.46 23.13
CA MET A 557 21.52 -32.76 22.84
C MET A 557 21.40 -33.08 21.34
N ASN A 558 21.43 -34.36 21.02
CA ASN A 558 21.19 -34.87 19.66
C ASN A 558 19.67 -34.82 19.40
N ASN A 559 19.26 -34.08 18.36
CA ASN A 559 17.91 -33.86 17.83
C ASN A 559 17.30 -32.46 18.06
N ALA A 560 18.11 -31.41 18.20
CA ALA A 560 17.61 -30.06 17.91
C ALA A 560 17.34 -29.93 16.39
N PRO A 561 16.13 -29.52 15.95
CA PRO A 561 15.84 -29.33 14.54
C PRO A 561 16.81 -28.32 13.93
N GLN A 562 17.49 -28.71 12.84
CA GLN A 562 18.38 -27.81 12.10
C GLN A 562 17.60 -26.56 11.69
N GLN A 563 18.01 -25.40 12.21
CA GLN A 563 17.48 -24.10 11.76
C GLN A 563 17.80 -23.92 10.28
N ARG A 564 16.76 -23.94 9.44
CA ARG A 564 16.87 -23.59 8.03
C ARG A 564 16.75 -22.08 7.87
N SER A 565 17.59 -21.50 7.03
CA SER A 565 17.45 -20.09 6.66
C SER A 565 16.13 -19.88 5.93
N PHE A 566 15.42 -18.79 6.21
CA PHE A 566 14.18 -18.44 5.50
C PHE A 566 14.36 -18.48 3.98
N SER A 567 15.47 -17.95 3.48
CA SER A 567 15.84 -17.93 2.07
C SER A 567 16.05 -19.33 1.46
N SER A 568 16.34 -20.34 2.28
CA SER A 568 16.53 -21.73 1.86
C SER A 568 15.24 -22.54 1.78
N LEU A 569 14.14 -22.03 2.35
CA LEU A 569 12.83 -22.69 2.26
C LEU A 569 12.34 -22.67 0.80
N PRO A 570 11.58 -23.69 0.35
CA PRO A 570 10.85 -23.62 -0.91
C PRO A 570 9.95 -22.38 -0.97
N GLU A 571 9.77 -21.81 -2.16
CA GLU A 571 9.00 -20.58 -2.34
C GLU A 571 7.57 -20.65 -1.78
N GLU A 572 6.88 -21.78 -1.98
CA GLU A 572 5.54 -22.01 -1.44
C GLU A 572 5.52 -21.95 0.09
N GLU A 573 6.55 -22.51 0.75
CA GLU A 573 6.68 -22.49 2.20
C GLU A 573 7.00 -21.08 2.70
N ARG A 574 7.85 -20.33 1.99
CA ARG A 574 8.10 -18.91 2.30
C ARG A 574 6.83 -18.07 2.19
N ASN A 575 6.08 -18.20 1.10
CA ASN A 575 4.85 -17.44 0.87
C ASN A 575 3.81 -17.74 1.96
N TYR A 576 3.73 -18.99 2.40
CA TYR A 576 2.91 -19.39 3.53
C TYR A 576 3.31 -18.67 4.82
N TRP A 577 4.59 -18.73 5.21
CA TRP A 577 5.05 -18.06 6.43
C TRP A 577 4.85 -16.54 6.39
N ILE A 578 5.05 -15.91 5.23
CA ILE A 578 4.77 -14.48 5.03
C ILE A 578 3.29 -14.17 5.25
N SER A 579 2.39 -15.02 4.74
CA SER A 579 0.96 -14.86 5.00
C SER A 579 0.63 -15.00 6.48
N LYS A 580 1.36 -15.86 7.19
CA LYS A 580 1.23 -16.05 8.63
C LYS A 580 1.75 -14.87 9.44
N GLU A 581 2.82 -14.21 9.02
CA GLU A 581 3.33 -12.99 9.69
C GLU A 581 2.26 -11.89 9.80
N MET A 582 1.34 -11.83 8.82
CA MET A 582 0.27 -10.83 8.76
C MET A 582 -1.04 -11.28 9.43
N GLU A 583 -1.11 -12.54 9.89
CA GLU A 583 -2.32 -13.11 10.50
C GLU A 583 -2.70 -12.35 11.77
N ASN A 584 -3.98 -11.95 11.86
CA ASN A 584 -4.58 -11.16 12.94
C ASN A 584 -4.06 -9.72 13.10
N ILE A 585 -3.13 -9.25 12.27
CA ILE A 585 -2.80 -7.80 12.21
C ILE A 585 -3.95 -7.05 11.56
N TYR A 586 -4.44 -7.60 10.44
CA TYR A 586 -5.66 -7.20 9.79
C TYR A 586 -6.76 -8.23 10.08
N THR A 587 -8.02 -7.81 10.05
CA THR A 587 -9.15 -8.73 10.22
C THR A 587 -9.16 -9.75 9.07
N PRO A 588 -9.75 -10.95 9.26
CA PRO A 588 -9.82 -11.99 8.23
C PRO A 588 -10.45 -11.52 6.91
N GLU A 589 -11.25 -10.45 6.94
CA GLU A 589 -11.91 -9.85 5.79
C GLU A 589 -10.98 -9.00 4.92
N VAL A 590 -9.82 -8.59 5.42
CA VAL A 590 -8.89 -7.71 4.70
C VAL A 590 -7.67 -8.51 4.23
N ARG A 591 -7.23 -8.26 3.00
CA ARG A 591 -5.95 -8.72 2.47
C ARG A 591 -5.14 -7.53 2.01
N ILE A 592 -3.86 -7.50 2.37
CA ILE A 592 -2.92 -6.50 1.87
C ILE A 592 -2.28 -7.02 0.59
N ALA A 593 -2.40 -6.26 -0.49
CA ALA A 593 -1.64 -6.47 -1.71
C ALA A 593 -0.37 -5.61 -1.69
N PRO A 594 0.67 -6.03 -2.41
CA PRO A 594 1.82 -5.18 -2.70
C PRO A 594 1.46 -3.80 -3.24
N GLN A 595 2.20 -2.76 -2.81
CA GLN A 595 2.03 -1.40 -3.31
C GLN A 595 2.00 -1.34 -4.84
N HIS A 596 2.92 -2.02 -5.52
CA HIS A 596 3.07 -1.96 -6.99
C HIS A 596 1.85 -2.47 -7.79
N ILE A 597 0.91 -3.14 -7.12
CA ILE A 597 -0.33 -3.60 -7.75
C ILE A 597 -1.34 -2.45 -7.86
N PHE A 598 -1.39 -1.57 -6.86
CA PHE A 598 -2.43 -0.55 -6.76
C PHE A 598 -1.91 0.88 -6.87
N ASN A 599 -0.69 1.14 -6.40
CA ASN A 599 -0.23 2.49 -6.08
C ASN A 599 1.26 2.68 -6.43
N SER A 600 1.69 2.28 -7.64
CA SER A 600 3.02 2.68 -8.11
C SER A 600 3.03 4.16 -8.43
N TYR A 601 3.90 4.91 -7.78
CA TYR A 601 3.91 6.37 -7.89
C TYR A 601 4.78 6.88 -9.01
N HIS A 602 4.38 8.05 -9.52
CA HIS A 602 5.19 8.79 -10.46
C HIS A 602 6.60 9.09 -9.89
N PRO A 603 7.68 9.07 -10.70
CA PRO A 603 9.05 9.35 -10.25
C PRO A 603 9.30 10.69 -9.53
N VAL A 604 8.35 11.63 -9.63
CA VAL A 604 8.41 12.90 -8.90
C VAL A 604 8.09 12.70 -7.42
N THR A 605 7.11 11.87 -7.10
CA THR A 605 6.65 11.63 -5.72
C THR A 605 7.25 10.38 -5.12
N SER A 606 7.68 9.43 -5.92
CA SER A 606 8.29 8.20 -5.42
C SER A 606 9.64 8.39 -4.72
N ARG A 607 10.27 9.57 -4.86
CA ARG A 607 11.52 9.96 -4.19
C ARG A 607 11.43 9.92 -2.67
N PHE A 608 10.23 10.01 -2.12
CA PHE A 608 9.95 9.86 -0.70
C PHE A 608 9.83 8.37 -0.28
N GLN A 609 10.56 7.49 -0.98
CA GLN A 609 10.77 6.06 -0.72
C GLN A 609 9.67 5.08 -1.17
N HIS A 610 8.79 5.50 -2.06
CA HIS A 610 7.68 4.66 -2.50
C HIS A 610 8.04 3.77 -3.70
N ASP A 611 7.22 2.75 -3.95
CA ASP A 611 7.26 1.99 -5.20
C ASP A 611 7.14 2.95 -6.40
N THR A 612 8.21 3.08 -7.18
CA THR A 612 8.24 3.94 -8.36
C THR A 612 7.65 3.21 -9.55
N TRP A 613 6.75 3.85 -10.29
CA TRP A 613 6.22 3.29 -11.52
C TRP A 613 7.32 3.13 -12.57
N GLU A 614 7.28 1.99 -13.26
CA GLU A 614 8.12 1.67 -14.41
C GLU A 614 7.27 0.91 -15.45
N ALA A 615 7.73 0.91 -16.70
CA ALA A 615 7.01 0.24 -17.78
C ALA A 615 6.78 -1.25 -17.45
N GLY A 616 5.53 -1.71 -17.63
CA GLY A 616 5.10 -3.06 -17.30
C GLY A 616 4.31 -3.18 -16.00
N LYS A 617 4.43 -2.21 -15.07
CA LYS A 617 3.61 -2.17 -13.85
C LYS A 617 2.14 -1.90 -14.18
N TYR A 618 1.26 -2.43 -13.34
CA TYR A 618 -0.18 -2.47 -13.59
C TYR A 618 -0.81 -1.08 -13.59
N VAL A 619 -0.55 -0.32 -12.53
CA VAL A 619 -1.20 0.96 -12.26
C VAL A 619 -0.14 2.03 -12.03
N LEU A 620 -0.39 3.26 -12.51
CA LEU A 620 0.34 4.46 -12.13
C LEU A 620 -0.60 5.38 -11.35
N ALA A 621 -0.20 5.82 -10.17
CA ALA A 621 -0.97 6.75 -9.35
C ALA A 621 -0.21 8.08 -9.17
N PHE A 622 -0.92 9.20 -9.27
CA PHE A 622 -0.38 10.56 -9.16
C PHE A 622 -0.53 11.16 -7.74
N ASN A 623 -0.74 10.32 -6.73
CA ASN A 623 -0.81 10.74 -5.33
C ASN A 623 0.41 11.60 -4.95
N GLY A 624 0.14 12.72 -4.29
CA GLY A 624 1.17 13.67 -3.84
C GLY A 624 1.85 14.48 -4.95
N VAL A 625 1.49 14.31 -6.24
CA VAL A 625 2.20 15.04 -7.30
C VAL A 625 1.85 16.52 -7.26
N LEU A 626 0.61 16.86 -6.93
CA LEU A 626 0.16 18.24 -6.75
C LEU A 626 0.90 19.00 -5.64
N SER A 627 1.37 18.31 -4.60
CA SER A 627 2.21 18.95 -3.55
C SER A 627 3.68 19.10 -3.96
N SER A 628 4.11 18.35 -4.99
CA SER A 628 5.52 18.26 -5.40
C SER A 628 5.83 19.00 -6.71
N THR A 629 4.82 19.54 -7.39
CA THR A 629 5.01 20.22 -8.68
C THR A 629 3.97 21.31 -8.96
N SER A 630 4.20 22.11 -10.01
CA SER A 630 3.27 23.17 -10.39
C SER A 630 2.02 22.63 -11.09
N PRO A 631 0.87 23.35 -11.02
CA PRO A 631 -0.34 23.01 -11.77
C PRO A 631 -0.12 22.87 -13.29
N THR A 632 0.85 23.58 -13.86
CA THR A 632 1.18 23.45 -15.28
C THR A 632 1.90 22.14 -15.58
N VAL A 633 2.89 21.77 -14.77
CA VAL A 633 3.67 20.55 -14.97
C VAL A 633 2.77 19.32 -14.83
N ILE A 634 1.90 19.29 -13.82
CA ILE A 634 1.02 18.13 -13.61
C ILE A 634 0.04 17.90 -14.76
N ARG A 635 -0.46 18.97 -15.41
CA ARG A 635 -1.31 18.87 -16.61
C ARG A 635 -0.58 18.21 -17.77
N ILE A 636 0.71 18.54 -17.96
CA ILE A 636 1.57 17.90 -18.96
C ILE A 636 1.79 16.42 -18.61
N LEU A 637 2.07 16.11 -17.33
CA LEU A 637 2.29 14.74 -16.87
C LEU A 637 1.05 13.87 -17.11
N TYR A 638 -0.15 14.36 -16.79
CA TYR A 638 -1.39 13.64 -17.07
C TYR A 638 -1.56 13.28 -18.54
N GLY A 639 -1.28 14.21 -19.45
CA GLY A 639 -1.35 13.96 -20.89
C GLY A 639 -0.28 12.99 -21.39
N ASN A 640 0.97 13.16 -20.94
CA ASN A 640 2.10 12.33 -21.37
C ASN A 640 1.94 10.87 -20.95
N TYR A 641 1.57 10.62 -19.70
CA TYR A 641 1.38 9.25 -19.20
C TYR A 641 0.11 8.62 -19.73
N TYR A 642 -0.93 9.40 -20.04
CA TYR A 642 -2.09 8.89 -20.76
C TYR A 642 -1.68 8.40 -22.15
N ARG A 643 -0.93 9.20 -22.91
CA ARG A 643 -0.38 8.80 -24.23
C ARG A 643 0.49 7.55 -24.12
N GLU A 644 1.35 7.49 -23.11
CA GLU A 644 2.20 6.33 -22.87
C GLU A 644 1.37 5.08 -22.54
N ALA A 645 0.31 5.21 -21.71
CA ALA A 645 -0.62 4.11 -21.45
C ALA A 645 -1.29 3.60 -22.74
N CYS A 646 -1.72 4.49 -23.62
CA CYS A 646 -2.30 4.12 -24.91
C CYS A 646 -1.31 3.34 -25.78
N LYS A 647 -0.08 3.85 -25.88
CA LYS A 647 1.00 3.27 -26.68
C LYS A 647 1.45 1.91 -26.16
N LEU A 648 1.68 1.78 -24.85
CA LEU A 648 2.10 0.52 -24.23
C LEU A 648 1.08 -0.60 -24.44
N ASN A 649 -0.18 -0.26 -24.66
CA ASN A 649 -1.28 -1.22 -24.80
C ASN A 649 -1.78 -1.39 -26.24
N ASN A 650 -1.20 -0.67 -27.22
CA ASN A 650 -1.62 -0.64 -28.62
C ASN A 650 -3.11 -0.27 -28.80
N VAL A 651 -3.58 0.74 -28.06
CA VAL A 651 -4.98 1.23 -28.06
C VAL A 651 -5.09 2.70 -28.46
N GLU A 652 -4.09 3.24 -29.17
CA GLU A 652 -4.03 4.64 -29.57
C GLU A 652 -5.26 5.07 -30.39
N SER A 653 -5.85 4.18 -31.18
CA SER A 653 -7.06 4.43 -31.96
C SER A 653 -8.33 4.59 -31.13
N GLU A 654 -8.35 4.08 -29.89
CA GLU A 654 -9.46 4.25 -28.94
C GLU A 654 -9.23 5.46 -28.01
N CYS A 655 -7.99 5.95 -27.97
CA CYS A 655 -7.60 7.05 -27.11
C CYS A 655 -8.02 8.41 -27.70
N ILE A 656 -8.36 9.32 -26.80
CA ILE A 656 -8.65 10.70 -27.18
C ILE A 656 -7.35 11.47 -27.46
N PRO A 657 -7.38 12.48 -28.35
CA PRO A 657 -6.22 13.34 -28.56
C PRO A 657 -5.82 14.04 -27.26
N VAL A 658 -4.55 13.91 -26.89
CA VAL A 658 -3.96 14.68 -25.80
C VAL A 658 -3.84 16.12 -26.26
N VAL A 659 -4.53 17.03 -25.58
CA VAL A 659 -4.37 18.47 -25.80
C VAL A 659 -2.92 18.80 -25.53
N GLU A 660 -2.24 19.42 -26.49
CA GLU A 660 -0.90 19.98 -26.26
C GLU A 660 -1.06 21.18 -25.32
N THR A 661 -1.09 20.92 -24.02
CA THR A 661 -1.46 21.86 -22.94
C THR A 661 -0.33 22.83 -22.58
N LEU A 662 0.39 23.35 -23.56
CA LEU A 662 1.23 24.51 -23.32
C LEU A 662 0.58 25.72 -24.01
N PRO A 663 -0.35 26.43 -23.31
CA PRO A 663 -0.95 27.67 -23.82
C PRO A 663 0.10 28.69 -24.30
N TRP A 664 1.27 28.73 -23.67
CA TRP A 664 2.39 29.59 -24.08
C TRP A 664 3.13 29.09 -25.32
N LEU A 665 3.10 27.78 -25.61
CA LEU A 665 3.58 27.23 -26.89
C LEU A 665 2.61 27.51 -28.04
N GLN A 666 1.31 27.63 -27.75
CA GLN A 666 0.34 28.09 -28.75
C GLN A 666 0.59 29.55 -29.14
N SER A 667 1.10 30.39 -28.22
CA SER A 667 1.51 31.77 -28.51
C SER A 667 2.95 31.93 -29.01
N HIS A 668 3.79 30.89 -28.96
CA HIS A 668 5.20 30.94 -29.36
C HIS A 668 5.52 29.84 -30.37
N GLU A 669 5.10 30.08 -31.62
CA GLU A 669 5.31 29.19 -32.76
C GLU A 669 6.80 28.89 -33.02
N SER A 670 7.69 29.84 -32.68
CA SER A 670 9.14 29.67 -32.75
C SER A 670 9.67 28.64 -31.76
N LEU A 671 9.19 28.68 -30.51
CA LEU A 671 9.57 27.75 -29.46
C LEU A 671 9.01 26.35 -29.71
N LYS A 672 7.82 26.27 -30.35
CA LYS A 672 7.24 25.01 -30.82
C LYS A 672 8.15 24.33 -31.85
N LYS A 673 8.67 25.09 -32.83
CA LYS A 673 9.62 24.59 -33.84
C LYS A 673 10.99 24.21 -33.25
N GLU A 674 11.39 24.86 -32.16
CA GLU A 674 12.69 24.60 -31.50
C GLU A 674 12.66 23.37 -30.57
N LEU A 675 11.56 23.18 -29.83
CA LEU A 675 11.37 22.05 -28.91
C LEU A 675 10.95 20.75 -29.62
N PHE A 676 10.17 20.85 -30.69
CA PHE A 676 9.71 19.72 -31.47
C PHE A 676 10.37 19.79 -32.84
N LYS A 677 11.55 19.16 -32.98
CA LYS A 677 12.23 19.05 -34.27
C LYS A 677 11.31 18.32 -35.26
N ASP A 678 11.24 18.82 -36.49
CA ASP A 678 10.31 18.40 -37.57
C ASP A 678 10.18 16.89 -37.80
N GLU A 679 11.13 16.06 -37.37
CA GLU A 679 11.06 14.60 -37.49
C GLU A 679 10.02 13.95 -36.55
N ASP A 680 9.72 14.56 -35.40
CA ASP A 680 8.74 14.01 -34.45
C ASP A 680 7.30 14.40 -34.82
N LEU A 681 7.10 15.59 -35.43
CA LEU A 681 5.80 16.04 -35.93
C LEU A 681 5.37 15.24 -37.17
N LYS A 682 6.30 14.94 -38.10
CA LYS A 682 6.02 14.10 -39.27
C LYS A 682 5.69 12.64 -38.91
N LYS A 683 6.12 12.16 -37.74
CA LYS A 683 5.77 10.83 -37.22
C LYS A 683 4.46 10.80 -36.43
N ALA A 684 3.90 11.95 -36.08
CA ALA A 684 2.60 12.07 -35.42
C ALA A 684 1.47 12.36 -36.44
N GLU A 685 1.80 12.88 -37.62
CA GLU A 685 0.88 13.07 -38.75
C GLU A 685 0.77 11.84 -39.68
N LEU A 686 1.70 10.88 -39.57
CA LEU A 686 1.67 9.54 -40.20
C LEU A 686 1.20 8.49 -39.19
#